data_AF-A0A820PIQ6-F1
#
_entry.id   AF-A0A820PIQ6-F1
#
_cell.length_a   1.000
_cell.length_b   1.000
_cell.length_c   1.000
_cell.angle_alpha   90.00
_cell.angle_beta   90.00
_cell.angle_gamma   90.00
#
_symmetry.space_group_name_H-M   'P 1'
#
loop_
_entity.id
_entity.type
_entity.pdbx_description
1 polymer ?
#
loop_
_entity_poly.entity_id
_entity_poly.type
_entity_poly.pdbx_seq_one_letter_code
_entity_poly.pdbx_strand_id
1 'polypeptide(L)'
;MENEDVYVIPRSNMPVNDCANPEFLLGLFPTLFPYGCGAPYDSTRPSPVSLNQHIRYLLAYEDQRFEKHHSFMFVLFNIMQRRQACWNASLMASRPYFQDTATDLQTLTSKEIEAALISATSQTFSSITNPRVNMLMKRIRTVGGNVMGSAYSRASLRTQIHALIFNQGLPSIFMTINPADIHSRVALYFAGVDLDLDTILPEKIPSTYERAQIIASHPVATTRFFNVLISSILKCMVEKGVLGPIKAYFGTVENQGRGSLHLHILMWLDHDLTPSQLKESVKNEEFRNGLLGYLEDIIKQDLSNFDFDTSETDVPERQHTHIISNNECAISTTESNTSKLIPLIMPTPKPSMPNFALHFKNDIVQLVNSNNIHKHTITCYKYSKKYENPTCRMRMPRRIENVSSINIESGEIKLKRLHETINNFNEYIISACRSNMDIKYIFSGSDAKALVYYITDYVTKSNLSFHDTFSLVLKAIQSLEKQKLNIDAAVNAEEKSRRLVLRCYNTLASQQELSGVQVASYLMDAMDIESEESCIETEEQFSLQFDEASTRYVYVNTRVDYQHRSASLDDICLYDYIRFYRKKPIDAKDRKQLEAQAATKSVESKEPRRGRPFSEREMFQAGHPQASSHINIKRLKPVVPVLLGPQVPRRDREDTRERHCRSILTLFFPWRSIQDLCDVDQTWQQ
;
A
#
# COMPACT_ATOMS: atom_id res chain seq x y z
N MET A 1 -19.31 55.21 19.72
CA MET A 1 -18.71 54.40 20.79
C MET A 1 -18.28 53.11 20.16
N GLU A 2 -17.03 53.09 19.74
CA GLU A 2 -16.33 51.91 19.25
C GLU A 2 -16.28 50.87 20.37
N ASN A 3 -16.88 49.71 20.15
CA ASN A 3 -16.70 48.52 20.99
C ASN A 3 -15.37 47.85 20.59
N GLU A 4 -14.25 48.54 20.75
CA GLU A 4 -12.93 48.03 20.36
C GLU A 4 -12.41 46.88 21.26
N ASP A 5 -13.05 46.64 22.42
CA ASP A 5 -12.61 45.62 23.40
C ASP A 5 -13.67 44.56 23.74
N VAL A 6 -14.61 44.25 22.84
CA VAL A 6 -15.60 43.19 23.08
C VAL A 6 -15.40 42.00 22.15
N TYR A 7 -14.80 40.93 22.68
CA TYR A 7 -14.76 39.63 22.01
C TYR A 7 -16.14 38.96 22.06
N VAL A 8 -16.88 39.00 20.96
CA VAL A 8 -18.13 38.27 20.82
C VAL A 8 -17.82 36.84 20.40
N ILE A 9 -18.13 35.85 21.26
CA ILE A 9 -18.05 34.42 20.94
C ILE A 9 -19.47 33.92 20.65
N PRO A 10 -19.96 33.98 19.39
CA PRO A 10 -21.30 33.54 19.07
C PRO A 10 -21.45 32.04 19.33
N ARG A 11 -22.50 31.66 20.05
CA ARG A 11 -22.88 30.25 20.27
C ARG A 11 -24.19 29.97 19.55
N SER A 12 -24.23 28.88 18.81
CA SER A 12 -25.43 28.37 18.16
C SER A 12 -25.52 26.86 18.35
N ASN A 13 -26.74 26.34 18.45
CA ASN A 13 -27.01 24.90 18.38
C ASN A 13 -27.07 24.40 16.92
N MET A 14 -26.99 25.31 15.95
CA MET A 14 -26.94 24.97 14.54
C MET A 14 -25.50 24.61 14.12
N PRO A 15 -25.28 23.42 13.54
CA PRO A 15 -23.96 23.05 13.06
C PRO A 15 -23.53 23.96 11.91
N VAL A 16 -22.26 24.39 11.93
CA VAL A 16 -21.65 25.17 10.86
C VAL A 16 -21.14 24.24 9.76
N ASN A 17 -21.36 24.62 8.50
CA ASN A 17 -20.82 23.89 7.36
C ASN A 17 -19.31 24.10 7.27
N ASP A 18 -18.56 23.01 7.25
CA ASP A 18 -17.11 23.01 7.11
C ASP A 18 -16.65 23.09 5.64
N CYS A 19 -17.52 22.85 4.66
CA CYS A 19 -17.20 22.87 3.23
C CYS A 19 -17.07 24.30 2.69
N ALA A 20 -15.90 24.62 2.14
CA ALA A 20 -15.60 25.93 1.53
C ALA A 20 -15.90 27.14 2.43
N ASN A 21 -15.77 26.96 3.74
CA ASN A 21 -15.98 28.02 4.72
C ASN A 21 -14.61 28.60 5.18
N PRO A 22 -14.24 29.83 4.76
CA PRO A 22 -12.96 30.44 5.11
C PRO A 22 -12.85 30.78 6.61
N GLU A 23 -13.97 31.00 7.29
CA GLU A 23 -14.01 31.39 8.70
C GLU A 23 -13.92 30.19 9.65
N PHE A 24 -14.18 28.98 9.15
CA PHE A 24 -14.30 27.79 9.97
C PHE A 24 -13.03 27.48 10.77
N LEU A 25 -11.87 27.47 10.11
CA LEU A 25 -10.60 27.17 10.78
C LEU A 25 -10.09 28.35 11.62
N LEU A 26 -10.42 29.58 11.23
CA LEU A 26 -10.11 30.79 11.99
C LEU A 26 -10.82 30.75 13.35
N GLY A 27 -12.12 30.42 13.34
CA GLY A 27 -12.93 30.31 14.56
C GLY A 27 -12.62 29.09 15.42
N LEU A 28 -12.21 27.97 14.82
CA LEU A 28 -11.84 26.76 15.57
C LEU A 28 -10.47 26.86 16.24
N PHE A 29 -9.52 27.55 15.61
CA PHE A 29 -8.14 27.62 16.08
C PHE A 29 -7.63 29.06 16.18
N PRO A 30 -8.26 29.91 17.01
CA PRO A 30 -7.85 31.31 17.16
C PRO A 30 -6.39 31.45 17.67
N THR A 31 -5.88 30.46 18.41
CA THR A 31 -4.48 30.42 18.85
C THR A 31 -3.49 30.12 17.72
N LEU A 32 -3.93 29.49 16.63
CA LEU A 32 -3.11 29.23 15.43
C LEU A 32 -3.27 30.33 14.38
N PHE A 33 -4.42 31.02 14.38
CA PHE A 33 -4.75 32.13 13.50
C PHE A 33 -5.10 33.41 14.29
N PRO A 34 -4.13 34.00 15.04
CA PRO A 34 -4.41 35.09 15.98
C PRO A 34 -4.92 36.37 15.32
N TYR A 35 -4.67 36.56 14.02
CA TYR A 35 -5.11 37.73 13.25
C TYR A 35 -6.42 37.52 12.50
N GLY A 36 -7.07 36.35 12.65
CA GLY A 36 -8.30 36.06 11.91
C GLY A 36 -8.11 35.99 10.39
N CYS A 37 -6.90 35.69 9.91
CA CYS A 37 -6.58 35.58 8.49
C CYS A 37 -5.66 34.38 8.22
N GLY A 38 -5.46 34.04 6.94
CA GLY A 38 -4.53 32.98 6.54
C GLY A 38 -5.09 31.56 6.62
N ALA A 39 -6.41 31.40 6.76
CA ALA A 39 -7.06 30.09 6.65
C ALA A 39 -7.12 29.59 5.19
N PRO A 40 -7.32 28.28 4.97
CA PRO A 40 -7.76 27.75 3.70
C PRO A 40 -9.00 28.47 3.16
N TYR A 41 -9.12 28.54 1.84
CA TYR A 41 -10.22 29.21 1.13
C TYR A 41 -10.29 30.73 1.27
N ASP A 42 -9.23 31.37 1.78
CA ASP A 42 -9.09 32.82 1.71
C ASP A 42 -9.15 33.31 0.24
N SER A 43 -10.25 33.99 -0.09
CA SER A 43 -10.55 34.52 -1.42
C SER A 43 -9.74 35.77 -1.76
N THR A 44 -9.07 36.38 -0.78
CA THR A 44 -8.20 37.55 -1.00
C THR A 44 -6.82 37.15 -1.55
N ARG A 45 -6.47 35.85 -1.53
CA ARG A 45 -5.18 35.36 -2.00
C ARG A 45 -5.04 35.55 -3.52
N PRO A 46 -3.92 36.10 -4.02
CA PRO A 46 -3.70 36.32 -5.46
C PRO A 46 -3.72 35.03 -6.29
N SER A 47 -3.24 33.93 -5.72
CA SER A 47 -3.19 32.62 -6.38
C SER A 47 -4.04 31.62 -5.60
N PRO A 48 -4.98 30.90 -6.25
CA PRO A 48 -5.71 29.82 -5.60
C PRO A 48 -4.76 28.73 -5.12
N VAL A 49 -4.88 28.36 -3.84
CA VAL A 49 -4.12 27.25 -3.24
C VAL A 49 -5.11 26.17 -2.84
N SER A 50 -4.85 24.94 -3.26
CA SER A 50 -5.70 23.80 -2.88
C SER A 50 -5.63 23.57 -1.36
N LEU A 51 -6.68 22.98 -0.78
CA LEU A 51 -6.68 22.66 0.66
C LEU A 51 -5.47 21.82 1.05
N ASN A 52 -5.14 20.80 0.27
CA ASN A 52 -4.03 19.89 0.56
C ASN A 52 -2.69 20.64 0.59
N GLN A 53 -2.42 21.46 -0.44
CA GLN A 53 -1.19 22.27 -0.48
C GLN A 53 -1.12 23.25 0.70
N HIS A 54 -2.25 23.86 1.06
CA HIS A 54 -2.26 24.80 2.17
C HIS A 54 -2.04 24.10 3.52
N ILE A 55 -2.65 22.92 3.74
CA ILE A 55 -2.40 22.13 4.96
C ILE A 55 -0.92 21.77 5.06
N ARG A 56 -0.29 21.33 3.97
CA ARG A 56 1.16 21.02 3.96
C ARG A 56 1.99 22.24 4.34
N TYR A 57 1.63 23.43 3.81
CA TYR A 57 2.28 24.68 4.18
C TYR A 57 2.12 24.98 5.68
N LEU A 58 0.91 24.87 6.23
CA LEU A 58 0.66 25.12 7.66
C LEU A 58 1.41 24.13 8.55
N LEU A 59 1.48 22.85 8.17
CA LEU A 59 2.23 21.83 8.91
C LEU A 59 3.75 21.96 8.77
N ALA A 60 4.23 22.67 7.75
CA ALA A 60 5.64 22.95 7.52
C ALA A 60 6.10 24.32 8.07
N TYR A 61 5.26 24.99 8.86
CA TYR A 61 5.59 26.29 9.47
C TYR A 61 6.85 26.18 10.35
N GLU A 62 7.71 27.19 10.29
CA GLU A 62 9.01 27.18 10.97
C GLU A 62 8.91 27.01 12.49
N ASP A 63 7.92 27.67 13.12
CA ASP A 63 7.67 27.58 14.56
C ASP A 63 6.96 26.28 15.00
N GLN A 64 6.57 25.43 14.03
CA GLN A 64 5.92 24.13 14.24
C GLN A 64 4.60 24.20 15.04
N ARG A 65 3.99 25.39 15.18
CA ARG A 65 2.81 25.57 16.05
C ARG A 65 1.62 24.71 15.63
N PHE A 66 1.49 24.46 14.33
CA PHE A 66 0.38 23.68 13.76
C PHE A 66 0.55 22.18 13.98
N GLU A 67 1.76 21.63 13.85
CA GLU A 67 1.99 20.21 14.12
C GLU A 67 1.91 19.88 15.61
N LYS A 68 2.34 20.81 16.48
CA LYS A 68 2.31 20.66 17.94
C LYS A 68 0.91 20.80 18.53
N HIS A 69 -0.03 21.36 17.77
CA HIS A 69 -1.39 21.55 18.28
C HIS A 69 -2.13 20.21 18.40
N HIS A 70 -2.51 19.88 19.63
CA HIS A 70 -3.08 18.57 20.04
C HIS A 70 -4.22 18.03 19.15
N SER A 71 -5.02 18.89 18.51
CA SER A 71 -6.19 18.50 17.71
C SER A 71 -6.17 18.96 16.25
N PHE A 72 -5.25 19.85 15.85
CA PHE A 72 -5.35 20.54 14.56
C PHE A 72 -5.27 19.57 13.38
N MET A 73 -4.23 18.74 13.37
CA MET A 73 -4.03 17.72 12.34
C MET A 73 -5.19 16.72 12.28
N PHE A 74 -5.68 16.26 13.44
CA PHE A 74 -6.76 15.28 13.50
C PHE A 74 -8.09 15.86 12.98
N VAL A 75 -8.39 17.12 13.29
CA VAL A 75 -9.58 17.81 12.77
C VAL A 75 -9.50 17.97 11.26
N LEU A 76 -8.36 18.45 10.73
CA LEU A 76 -8.16 18.57 9.28
C LEU A 76 -8.28 17.23 8.56
N PHE A 77 -7.62 16.20 9.09
CA PHE A 77 -7.68 14.85 8.56
C PHE A 77 -9.10 14.28 8.56
N ASN A 78 -9.87 14.52 9.63
CA ASN A 78 -11.27 14.12 9.71
C ASN A 78 -12.14 14.86 8.67
N ILE A 79 -11.92 16.18 8.48
CA ILE A 79 -12.60 16.98 7.45
C ILE A 79 -12.30 16.41 6.05
N MET A 80 -11.04 16.12 5.76
CA MET A 80 -10.62 15.56 4.47
C MET A 80 -11.28 14.19 4.21
N GLN A 81 -11.23 13.28 5.17
CA GLN A 81 -11.87 11.97 5.05
C GLN A 81 -13.39 12.08 4.85
N ARG A 82 -14.06 12.91 5.65
CA ARG A 82 -15.51 13.13 5.51
C ARG A 82 -15.87 13.67 4.14
N ARG A 83 -15.11 14.64 3.63
CA ARG A 83 -15.36 15.22 2.29
C ARG A 83 -15.16 14.19 1.19
N GLN A 84 -14.09 13.39 1.26
CA GLN A 84 -13.86 12.28 0.33
C GLN A 84 -15.01 11.26 0.41
N ALA A 85 -15.45 10.87 1.61
CA ALA A 85 -16.57 9.95 1.78
C ALA A 85 -17.89 10.51 1.22
N CYS A 86 -18.19 11.78 1.50
CA CYS A 86 -19.36 12.48 0.95
C CYS A 86 -19.32 12.55 -0.59
N TRP A 87 -18.16 12.88 -1.15
CA TRP A 87 -17.94 12.92 -2.60
C TRP A 87 -18.13 11.54 -3.22
N ASN A 88 -17.46 10.51 -2.69
CA ASN A 88 -17.56 9.12 -3.18
C ASN A 88 -18.98 8.58 -3.07
N ALA A 89 -19.69 8.86 -1.97
CA ALA A 89 -21.09 8.48 -1.81
C ALA A 89 -21.99 9.16 -2.85
N SER A 90 -21.74 10.44 -3.14
CA SER A 90 -22.50 11.20 -4.15
C SER A 90 -22.21 10.69 -5.56
N LEU A 91 -20.95 10.41 -5.87
CA LEU A 91 -20.55 9.82 -7.15
C LEU A 91 -21.16 8.43 -7.33
N MET A 92 -21.14 7.59 -6.30
CA MET A 92 -21.80 6.29 -6.31
C MET A 92 -23.31 6.44 -6.56
N ALA A 93 -23.96 7.37 -5.86
CA ALA A 93 -25.41 7.59 -5.98
C ALA A 93 -25.82 8.09 -7.38
N SER A 94 -24.94 8.83 -8.08
CA SER A 94 -25.17 9.29 -9.45
C SER A 94 -25.14 8.19 -10.52
N ARG A 95 -24.72 6.96 -10.18
CA ARG A 95 -24.59 5.88 -11.17
C ARG A 95 -25.90 5.12 -11.37
N PRO A 96 -26.28 4.75 -12.61
CA PRO A 96 -27.54 4.06 -12.90
C PRO A 96 -27.76 2.79 -12.06
N TYR A 97 -26.72 1.97 -11.90
CA TYR A 97 -26.80 0.73 -11.10
C TYR A 97 -27.14 0.97 -9.62
N PHE A 98 -26.87 2.17 -9.09
CA PHE A 98 -27.21 2.51 -7.71
C PHE A 98 -28.69 2.86 -7.62
N GLN A 99 -29.23 3.56 -8.61
CA GLN A 99 -30.65 3.91 -8.70
C GLN A 99 -31.50 2.63 -8.72
N ASP A 100 -31.07 1.62 -9.50
CA ASP A 100 -31.73 0.31 -9.57
C ASP A 100 -31.77 -0.43 -8.22
N THR A 101 -30.81 -0.16 -7.33
CA THR A 101 -30.67 -0.85 -6.03
C THR A 101 -31.04 0.05 -4.84
N ALA A 102 -31.47 1.28 -5.09
CA ALA A 102 -31.72 2.28 -4.06
C ALA A 102 -32.93 1.89 -3.18
N THR A 103 -34.00 1.36 -3.78
CA THR A 103 -35.19 0.93 -3.04
C THR A 103 -34.87 -0.20 -2.06
N ASP A 104 -34.05 -1.16 -2.49
CA ASP A 104 -33.62 -2.29 -1.66
C ASP A 104 -32.76 -1.84 -0.48
N LEU A 105 -31.90 -0.84 -0.66
CA LEU A 105 -31.07 -0.30 0.41
C LEU A 105 -31.90 0.54 1.40
N GLN A 106 -32.81 1.39 0.92
CA GLN A 106 -33.61 2.29 1.77
C GLN A 106 -34.50 1.52 2.75
N THR A 107 -35.02 0.39 2.29
CA THR A 107 -35.95 -0.48 3.02
C THR A 107 -35.25 -1.53 3.88
N LEU A 108 -33.91 -1.54 3.92
CA LEU A 108 -33.14 -2.45 4.76
C LEU A 108 -33.37 -2.08 6.24
N THR A 109 -33.65 -3.08 7.07
CA THR A 109 -33.99 -2.89 8.50
C THR A 109 -32.91 -3.42 9.44
N SER A 110 -32.90 -2.93 10.68
CA SER A 110 -32.02 -3.44 11.74
C SER A 110 -32.16 -4.96 11.94
N LYS A 111 -33.40 -5.48 11.87
CA LYS A 111 -33.73 -6.90 12.04
C LYS A 111 -33.07 -7.78 10.98
N GLU A 112 -32.94 -7.30 9.74
CA GLU A 112 -32.27 -8.05 8.67
C GLU A 112 -30.76 -8.16 8.92
N ILE A 113 -30.14 -7.14 9.53
CA ILE A 113 -28.72 -7.19 9.93
C ILE A 113 -28.54 -8.12 11.13
N GLU A 114 -29.43 -8.07 12.13
CA GLU A 114 -29.41 -8.96 13.29
C GLU A 114 -29.54 -10.43 12.88
N ALA A 115 -30.48 -10.74 11.98
CA ALA A 115 -30.62 -12.07 11.42
C ALA A 115 -29.36 -12.54 10.67
N ALA A 116 -28.73 -11.65 9.89
CA ALA A 116 -27.47 -11.94 9.22
C ALA A 116 -26.33 -12.22 10.22
N LEU A 117 -26.24 -11.44 11.31
CA LEU A 117 -25.25 -11.63 12.37
C LEU A 117 -25.42 -13.01 13.04
N ILE A 118 -26.65 -13.35 13.45
CA ILE A 118 -26.98 -14.63 14.09
C ILE A 118 -26.63 -15.81 13.17
N SER A 119 -27.00 -15.71 11.89
CA SER A 119 -26.71 -16.77 10.90
C SER A 119 -25.21 -16.98 10.67
N ALA A 120 -24.42 -15.90 10.70
CA ALA A 120 -22.98 -15.96 10.50
C ALA A 120 -22.23 -16.50 11.74
N THR A 121 -22.79 -16.36 12.95
CA THR A 121 -22.21 -16.93 14.18
C THR A 121 -22.47 -18.44 14.30
N SER A 122 -23.53 -18.94 13.66
CA SER A 122 -23.98 -20.34 13.77
C SER A 122 -23.46 -21.25 12.66
N GLN A 123 -22.79 -20.72 11.63
CA GLN A 123 -22.16 -21.50 10.56
C GLN A 123 -20.65 -21.27 10.50
N THR A 124 -19.89 -22.36 10.33
CA THR A 124 -18.47 -22.33 10.00
C THR A 124 -18.26 -21.70 8.61
N PHE A 125 -17.79 -20.46 8.58
CA PHE A 125 -17.21 -19.78 7.39
C PHE A 125 -18.05 -19.77 6.09
N SER A 126 -19.37 -19.66 6.17
CA SER A 126 -20.20 -19.41 4.97
C SER A 126 -20.50 -17.92 4.79
N SER A 127 -20.49 -17.48 3.52
CA SER A 127 -20.85 -16.11 3.13
C SER A 127 -22.19 -15.70 3.71
N ILE A 128 -22.33 -14.46 4.20
CA ILE A 128 -23.62 -13.89 4.61
C ILE A 128 -24.66 -14.19 3.52
N THR A 129 -25.69 -14.96 3.86
CA THR A 129 -26.67 -15.45 2.87
C THR A 129 -27.59 -14.33 2.38
N ASN A 130 -27.73 -13.23 3.12
CA ASN A 130 -28.60 -12.12 2.73
C ASN A 130 -27.95 -11.24 1.63
N PRO A 131 -28.47 -11.25 0.38
CA PRO A 131 -27.88 -10.51 -0.73
C PRO A 131 -27.97 -8.99 -0.55
N ARG A 132 -28.99 -8.47 0.15
CA ARG A 132 -29.16 -7.03 0.41
C ARG A 132 -28.12 -6.53 1.41
N VAL A 133 -27.78 -7.35 2.40
CA VAL A 133 -26.70 -7.07 3.36
C VAL A 133 -25.34 -7.08 2.67
N ASN A 134 -25.07 -8.08 1.81
CA ASN A 134 -23.86 -8.10 0.99
C ASN A 134 -23.77 -6.88 0.07
N MET A 135 -24.89 -6.44 -0.49
CA MET A 135 -24.96 -5.24 -1.31
C MET A 135 -24.62 -3.99 -0.49
N LEU A 136 -25.19 -3.81 0.71
CA LEU A 136 -24.82 -2.71 1.61
C LEU A 136 -23.32 -2.73 1.94
N MET A 137 -22.78 -3.89 2.33
CA MET A 137 -21.34 -4.03 2.61
C MET A 137 -20.47 -3.69 1.40
N LYS A 138 -20.89 -4.08 0.19
CA LYS A 138 -20.22 -3.71 -1.05
C LYS A 138 -20.24 -2.19 -1.28
N ARG A 139 -21.37 -1.51 -1.03
CA ARG A 139 -21.47 -0.04 -1.16
C ARG A 139 -20.60 0.69 -0.13
N ILE A 140 -20.55 0.20 1.11
CA ILE A 140 -19.67 0.75 2.15
C ILE A 140 -18.21 0.65 1.71
N ARG A 141 -17.79 -0.51 1.18
CA ARG A 141 -16.43 -0.69 0.62
C ARG A 141 -16.16 0.26 -0.54
N THR A 142 -17.12 0.46 -1.45
CA THR A 142 -16.99 1.41 -2.56
C THR A 142 -16.77 2.85 -2.09
N VAL A 143 -17.50 3.30 -1.07
CA VAL A 143 -17.32 4.66 -0.52
C VAL A 143 -15.95 4.80 0.15
N GLY A 144 -15.56 3.81 0.95
CA GLY A 144 -14.30 3.84 1.68
C GLY A 144 -13.05 3.60 0.84
N GLY A 145 -13.16 2.93 -0.31
CA GLY A 145 -12.02 2.56 -1.16
C GLY A 145 -11.15 3.74 -1.60
N ASN A 146 -11.75 4.93 -1.74
CA ASN A 146 -11.03 6.16 -2.13
C ASN A 146 -11.00 7.19 -0.99
N VAL A 147 -11.07 6.74 0.27
CA VAL A 147 -10.91 7.60 1.44
C VAL A 147 -9.55 7.33 2.06
N MET A 148 -8.74 8.39 2.21
CA MET A 148 -7.38 8.28 2.72
C MET A 148 -7.37 7.65 4.13
N GLY A 149 -6.44 6.72 4.35
CA GLY A 149 -6.29 6.03 5.63
C GLY A 149 -7.40 5.07 6.00
N SER A 150 -8.41 4.87 5.14
CA SER A 150 -9.46 3.89 5.39
C SER A 150 -8.90 2.48 5.25
N ALA A 151 -9.45 1.53 6.02
CA ALA A 151 -9.11 0.11 5.84
C ALA A 151 -9.45 -0.41 4.43
N TYR A 152 -10.40 0.22 3.73
CA TYR A 152 -10.82 -0.19 2.39
C TYR A 152 -9.89 0.32 1.28
N SER A 153 -9.21 1.44 1.48
CA SER A 153 -8.22 1.97 0.53
C SER A 153 -7.03 1.03 0.36
N ARG A 154 -6.64 0.32 1.42
CA ARG A 154 -5.57 -0.70 1.38
C ARG A 154 -5.86 -1.87 0.44
N ALA A 155 -7.14 -2.10 0.07
CA ALA A 155 -7.48 -3.13 -0.90
C ALA A 155 -7.06 -2.79 -2.34
N SER A 156 -6.88 -1.51 -2.69
CA SER A 156 -6.34 -1.08 -3.99
C SER A 156 -4.86 -1.46 -4.12
N LEU A 157 -4.06 -1.30 -3.05
CA LEU A 157 -2.63 -1.68 -3.03
C LEU A 157 -2.41 -3.15 -3.42
N ARG A 158 -3.32 -4.06 -3.03
CA ARG A 158 -3.26 -5.46 -3.49
C ARG A 158 -3.42 -5.60 -4.99
N THR A 159 -4.35 -4.86 -5.58
CA THR A 159 -4.58 -4.90 -7.04
C THR A 159 -3.32 -4.45 -7.77
N GLN A 160 -2.62 -3.44 -7.24
CA GLN A 160 -1.33 -2.99 -7.75
C GLN A 160 -0.24 -4.06 -7.60
N ILE A 161 -0.10 -4.69 -6.42
CA ILE A 161 0.84 -5.81 -6.22
C ILE A 161 0.54 -6.96 -7.20
N HIS A 162 -0.74 -7.31 -7.40
CA HIS A 162 -1.12 -8.36 -8.34
C HIS A 162 -0.80 -7.98 -9.80
N ALA A 163 -1.03 -6.72 -10.18
CA ALA A 163 -0.68 -6.22 -11.51
C ALA A 163 0.83 -6.26 -11.74
N LEU A 164 1.63 -5.87 -10.74
CA LEU A 164 3.09 -6.01 -10.79
C LEU A 164 3.51 -7.47 -10.87
N ILE A 165 2.91 -8.37 -10.11
CA ILE A 165 3.21 -9.82 -10.20
C ILE A 165 2.86 -10.37 -11.59
N PHE A 166 1.76 -9.92 -12.18
CA PHE A 166 1.35 -10.33 -13.51
C PHE A 166 2.33 -9.84 -14.58
N ASN A 167 2.80 -8.59 -14.49
CA ASN A 167 3.67 -7.97 -15.48
C ASN A 167 5.16 -8.33 -15.30
N GLN A 168 5.63 -8.48 -14.05
CA GLN A 168 7.05 -8.64 -13.70
C GLN A 168 7.40 -10.04 -13.16
N GLY A 169 6.42 -10.92 -12.95
CA GLY A 169 6.62 -12.22 -12.31
C GLY A 169 6.61 -12.13 -10.78
N LEU A 170 7.13 -13.15 -10.09
CA LEU A 170 7.21 -13.10 -8.63
C LEU A 170 8.32 -12.15 -8.17
N PRO A 171 8.12 -11.36 -7.11
CA PRO A 171 9.19 -10.56 -6.54
C PRO A 171 10.29 -11.46 -6.01
N SER A 172 11.54 -11.01 -6.12
CA SER A 172 12.73 -11.76 -5.72
C SER A 172 13.14 -11.46 -4.28
N ILE A 173 12.84 -10.26 -3.75
CA ILE A 173 13.22 -9.85 -2.40
C ILE A 173 12.01 -9.29 -1.64
N PHE A 174 11.87 -9.70 -0.39
CA PHE A 174 11.03 -9.04 0.60
C PHE A 174 11.91 -8.39 1.66
N MET A 175 11.70 -7.10 1.92
CA MET A 175 12.44 -6.37 2.95
C MET A 175 11.50 -5.60 3.86
N THR A 176 11.85 -5.53 5.13
CA THR A 176 11.23 -4.65 6.11
C THR A 176 12.26 -3.69 6.66
N ILE A 177 11.99 -2.40 6.57
CA ILE A 177 12.82 -1.33 7.15
C ILE A 177 12.02 -0.71 8.29
N ASN A 178 12.57 -0.73 9.51
CA ASN A 178 11.90 -0.22 10.71
C ASN A 178 12.71 0.90 11.36
N PRO A 179 12.59 2.16 10.87
CA PRO A 179 13.30 3.30 11.43
C PRO A 179 13.07 3.48 12.94
N ALA A 180 14.15 3.72 13.69
CA ALA A 180 14.10 3.96 15.12
C ALA A 180 14.02 5.48 15.42
N ASP A 181 12.86 6.07 15.18
CA ASP A 181 12.56 7.50 15.41
C ASP A 181 13.07 8.06 16.75
N ILE A 182 12.75 7.42 17.89
CA ILE A 182 13.17 7.85 19.24
C ILE A 182 14.70 7.88 19.41
N HIS A 183 15.42 7.06 18.64
CA HIS A 183 16.88 6.89 18.75
C HIS A 183 17.62 7.47 17.55
N SER A 184 16.93 8.18 16.66
CA SER A 184 17.48 8.76 15.45
C SER A 184 17.88 10.22 15.68
N ARG A 185 19.17 10.53 15.51
CA ARG A 185 19.67 11.91 15.51
C ARG A 185 18.99 12.78 14.45
N VAL A 186 18.65 12.19 13.29
CA VAL A 186 17.99 12.90 12.18
C VAL A 186 16.55 13.24 12.55
N ALA A 187 15.84 12.34 13.24
CA ALA A 187 14.49 12.61 13.71
C ALA A 187 14.46 13.74 14.76
N LEU A 188 15.40 13.73 15.71
CA LEU A 188 15.55 14.79 16.70
C LEU A 188 15.90 16.14 16.06
N TYR A 189 16.79 16.14 15.07
CA TYR A 189 17.12 17.35 14.30
C TYR A 189 15.89 17.93 13.61
N PHE A 190 15.08 17.09 12.93
CA PHE A 190 13.82 17.55 12.33
C PHE A 190 12.83 18.08 13.37
N ALA A 191 12.85 17.56 14.60
CA ALA A 191 12.04 18.02 15.72
C ALA A 191 12.60 19.30 16.40
N GLY A 192 13.65 19.91 15.84
CA GLY A 192 14.20 21.18 16.32
C GLY A 192 15.21 21.05 17.48
N VAL A 193 15.73 19.85 17.76
CA VAL A 193 16.83 19.69 18.71
C VAL A 193 18.12 20.17 18.05
N ASP A 194 18.83 21.10 18.69
CA ASP A 194 20.13 21.60 18.22
C ASP A 194 21.21 20.51 18.32
N LEU A 195 21.38 19.77 17.22
CA LEU A 195 22.33 18.68 17.10
C LEU A 195 23.21 18.90 15.86
N ASP A 196 24.53 18.78 16.05
CA ASP A 196 25.44 18.54 14.94
C ASP A 196 25.28 17.07 14.51
N LEU A 197 24.79 16.87 13.29
CA LEU A 197 24.51 15.56 12.74
C LEU A 197 25.79 14.75 12.45
N ASP A 198 26.93 15.41 12.25
CA ASP A 198 28.23 14.79 12.02
C ASP A 198 28.99 14.53 13.32
N THR A 199 28.78 15.37 14.34
CA THR A 199 29.50 15.32 15.62
C THR A 199 28.52 15.22 16.79
N ILE A 200 28.26 13.99 17.26
CA ILE A 200 27.34 13.78 18.38
C ILE A 200 28.09 13.89 19.71
N LEU A 201 27.73 14.93 20.47
CA LEU A 201 28.21 15.17 21.82
C LEU A 201 27.25 14.56 22.86
N PRO A 202 27.70 13.67 23.77
CA PRO A 202 26.82 13.01 24.74
C PRO A 202 25.96 13.95 25.58
N GLU A 203 26.50 15.09 25.98
CA GLU A 203 25.84 16.12 26.78
C GLU A 203 24.69 16.84 26.04
N LYS A 204 24.68 16.81 24.70
CA LYS A 204 23.61 17.39 23.89
C LYS A 204 22.47 16.41 23.62
N ILE A 205 22.64 15.13 23.95
CA ILE A 205 21.65 14.09 23.69
C ILE A 205 20.67 14.00 24.87
N PRO A 206 19.36 14.27 24.65
CA PRO A 206 18.36 14.10 25.71
C PRO A 206 18.26 12.63 26.14
N SER A 207 17.72 12.39 27.34
CA SER A 207 17.43 11.04 27.81
C SER A 207 16.44 10.31 26.89
N THR A 208 16.37 8.98 26.98
CA THR A 208 15.42 8.19 26.16
C THR A 208 13.97 8.63 26.35
N TYR A 209 13.58 9.00 27.57
CA TYR A 209 12.23 9.46 27.86
C TYR A 209 11.94 10.83 27.23
N GLU A 210 12.87 11.79 27.38
CA GLU A 210 12.74 13.12 26.77
C GLU A 210 12.70 13.03 25.24
N ARG A 211 13.55 12.18 24.63
CA ARG A 211 13.49 11.93 23.18
C ARG A 211 12.12 11.40 22.75
N ALA A 212 11.54 10.47 23.50
CA ALA A 212 10.20 9.96 23.20
C ALA A 212 9.12 11.05 23.29
N GLN A 213 9.21 11.96 24.29
CA GLN A 213 8.31 13.11 24.41
C GLN A 213 8.47 14.10 23.24
N ILE A 214 9.71 14.37 22.82
CA ILE A 214 10.01 15.21 21.66
C ILE A 214 9.41 14.59 20.39
N ILE A 215 9.69 13.32 20.09
CA ILE A 215 9.15 12.66 18.89
C ILE A 215 7.62 12.63 18.91
N ALA A 216 7.00 12.33 20.06
CA ALA A 216 5.54 12.31 20.19
C ALA A 216 4.88 13.68 19.97
N SER A 217 5.57 14.78 20.29
CA SER A 217 5.08 16.15 20.09
C SER A 217 5.37 16.73 18.69
N HIS A 218 6.15 16.03 17.86
CA HIS A 218 6.53 16.47 16.50
C HIS A 218 6.21 15.38 15.45
N PRO A 219 4.93 15.09 15.21
CA PRO A 219 4.53 14.05 14.27
C PRO A 219 4.94 14.36 12.83
N VAL A 220 4.92 15.64 12.41
CA VAL A 220 5.30 16.03 11.03
C VAL A 220 6.81 15.92 10.85
N ALA A 221 7.60 16.34 11.84
CA ALA A 221 9.04 16.10 11.85
C ALA A 221 9.39 14.61 11.71
N THR A 222 8.69 13.75 12.45
CA THR A 222 8.89 12.29 12.43
C THR A 222 8.53 11.68 11.08
N THR A 223 7.42 12.13 10.47
CA THR A 223 7.05 11.76 9.10
C THR A 223 8.10 12.21 8.08
N ARG A 224 8.64 13.43 8.20
CA ARG A 224 9.69 13.94 7.31
C ARG A 224 10.96 13.11 7.41
N PHE A 225 11.38 12.78 8.64
CA PHE A 225 12.49 11.86 8.89
C PHE A 225 12.28 10.53 8.17
N PHE A 226 11.12 9.90 8.37
CA PHE A 226 10.81 8.62 7.74
C PHE A 226 10.90 8.72 6.22
N ASN A 227 10.25 9.72 5.61
CA ASN A 227 10.24 9.91 4.16
C ASN A 227 11.65 10.13 3.61
N VAL A 228 12.43 11.04 4.21
CA VAL A 228 13.80 11.34 3.78
C VAL A 228 14.69 10.10 3.88
N LEU A 229 14.61 9.36 4.99
CA LEU A 229 15.42 8.16 5.19
C LEU A 229 15.10 7.09 4.14
N ILE A 230 13.81 6.78 3.97
CA ILE A 230 13.38 5.74 3.04
C ILE A 230 13.68 6.12 1.59
N SER A 231 13.32 7.33 1.15
CA SER A 231 13.63 7.79 -0.20
C SER A 231 15.14 7.80 -0.47
N SER A 232 15.96 8.15 0.51
CA SER A 232 17.42 8.12 0.36
C SER A 232 17.95 6.70 0.23
N ILE A 233 17.45 5.74 1.02
CA ILE A 233 17.84 4.33 0.89
C ILE A 233 17.46 3.81 -0.49
N LEU A 234 16.26 4.11 -0.98
CA LEU A 234 15.81 3.63 -2.29
C LEU A 234 16.63 4.24 -3.43
N LYS A 235 16.74 5.56 -3.48
CA LYS A 235 17.41 6.29 -4.58
C LYS A 235 18.93 6.11 -4.59
N CYS A 236 19.56 6.10 -3.40
CA CYS A 236 21.02 6.09 -3.31
C CYS A 236 21.61 4.70 -3.15
N MET A 237 20.82 3.69 -2.74
CA MET A 237 21.32 2.34 -2.47
C MET A 237 20.65 1.29 -3.36
N VAL A 238 19.33 1.18 -3.28
CA VAL A 238 18.59 0.14 -4.00
C VAL A 238 18.67 0.35 -5.52
N GLU A 239 18.34 1.54 -6.00
CA GLU A 239 18.45 1.91 -7.42
C GLU A 239 19.90 1.99 -7.92
N LYS A 240 20.88 2.05 -7.01
CA LYS A 240 22.31 2.01 -7.33
C LYS A 240 22.93 0.62 -7.21
N GLY A 241 22.12 -0.41 -6.99
CA GLY A 241 22.54 -1.80 -7.12
C GLY A 241 23.12 -2.44 -5.86
N VAL A 242 22.88 -1.89 -4.66
CA VAL A 242 23.30 -2.53 -3.38
C VAL A 242 22.72 -3.94 -3.22
N LEU A 243 21.59 -4.22 -3.87
CA LEU A 243 20.95 -5.54 -3.91
C LEU A 243 21.04 -6.18 -5.31
N GLY A 244 21.93 -5.70 -6.18
CA GLY A 244 21.90 -5.99 -7.62
C GLY A 244 20.90 -5.11 -8.40
N PRO A 245 20.86 -5.22 -9.73
CA PRO A 245 19.97 -4.42 -10.58
C PRO A 245 18.50 -4.70 -10.25
N ILE A 246 17.71 -3.63 -10.10
CA ILE A 246 16.29 -3.70 -9.73
C ILE A 246 15.44 -3.29 -10.93
N LYS A 247 14.50 -4.15 -11.31
CA LYS A 247 13.51 -3.90 -12.39
C LYS A 247 12.29 -3.13 -11.89
N ALA A 248 11.86 -3.40 -10.66
CA ALA A 248 10.73 -2.74 -10.02
C ALA A 248 10.74 -2.93 -8.50
N TYR A 249 10.08 -2.03 -7.77
CA TYR A 249 9.76 -2.24 -6.35
C TYR A 249 8.39 -1.67 -5.98
N PHE A 250 7.78 -2.22 -4.92
CA PHE A 250 6.51 -1.78 -4.38
C PHE A 250 6.56 -1.73 -2.86
N GLY A 251 6.42 -0.52 -2.30
CA GLY A 251 6.49 -0.27 -0.87
C GLY A 251 5.12 -0.02 -0.22
N THR A 252 4.89 -0.60 0.96
CA THR A 252 3.73 -0.29 1.80
C THR A 252 4.19 0.23 3.15
N VAL A 253 3.70 1.42 3.51
CA VAL A 253 3.97 2.03 4.81
C VAL A 253 2.92 1.59 5.82
N GLU A 254 3.38 0.96 6.89
CA GLU A 254 2.56 0.53 8.01
C GLU A 254 2.97 1.25 9.30
N ASN A 255 2.18 1.08 10.36
CA ASN A 255 2.53 1.57 11.67
C ASN A 255 2.68 0.46 12.69
N GLN A 256 3.60 0.68 13.61
CA GLN A 256 3.88 -0.21 14.72
C GLN A 256 2.93 0.06 15.89
N GLY A 257 2.85 -0.86 16.84
CA GLY A 257 2.03 -0.69 18.04
C GLY A 257 2.41 0.54 18.90
N ARG A 258 3.60 1.12 18.69
CA ARG A 258 4.05 2.37 19.32
C ARG A 258 3.80 3.64 18.49
N GLY A 259 3.15 3.52 17.34
CA GLY A 259 2.77 4.65 16.47
C GLY A 259 3.82 5.10 15.45
N SER A 260 5.02 4.50 15.42
CA SER A 260 6.08 4.75 14.43
C SER A 260 5.77 4.11 13.07
N LEU A 261 6.23 4.73 11.99
CA LEU A 261 6.13 4.22 10.62
C LEU A 261 7.21 3.16 10.33
N HIS A 262 6.85 2.12 9.57
CA HIS A 262 7.80 1.16 9.01
C HIS A 262 7.42 0.78 7.58
N LEU A 263 8.41 0.43 6.77
CA LEU A 263 8.22 0.06 5.37
C LEU A 263 8.28 -1.46 5.24
N HIS A 264 7.32 -2.04 4.54
CA HIS A 264 7.47 -3.34 3.90
C HIS A 264 7.56 -3.16 2.39
N ILE A 265 8.57 -3.75 1.75
CA ILE A 265 8.83 -3.55 0.34
C ILE A 265 9.08 -4.88 -0.36
N LEU A 266 8.47 -5.02 -1.54
CA LEU A 266 8.70 -6.09 -2.50
C LEU A 266 9.58 -5.55 -3.62
N MET A 267 10.59 -6.31 -4.03
CA MET A 267 11.51 -5.91 -5.11
C MET A 267 11.66 -7.03 -6.12
N TRP A 268 11.71 -6.65 -7.40
CA TRP A 268 12.00 -7.50 -8.54
C TRP A 268 13.42 -7.23 -9.00
N LEU A 269 14.28 -8.22 -8.89
CA LEU A 269 15.61 -8.16 -9.48
C LEU A 269 15.48 -8.19 -11.00
N ASP A 270 16.42 -7.58 -11.71
CA ASP A 270 16.45 -7.58 -13.17
C ASP A 270 16.98 -8.92 -13.70
N HIS A 271 16.13 -9.94 -13.63
CA HIS A 271 16.33 -11.24 -14.26
C HIS A 271 15.04 -11.74 -14.90
N ASP A 272 15.15 -12.41 -16.04
CA ASP A 272 13.98 -12.95 -16.75
C ASP A 272 13.66 -14.42 -16.40
N LEU A 273 14.32 -14.97 -15.36
CA LEU A 273 14.12 -16.36 -14.96
C LEU A 273 12.80 -16.57 -14.21
N THR A 274 11.93 -17.43 -14.74
CA THR A 274 10.75 -17.94 -14.02
C THR A 274 11.16 -18.87 -12.88
N PRO A 275 10.28 -19.11 -11.87
CA PRO A 275 10.56 -20.06 -10.79
C PRO A 275 10.94 -21.46 -11.28
N SER A 276 10.33 -21.92 -12.38
CA SER A 276 10.66 -23.20 -13.01
C SER A 276 12.05 -23.18 -13.65
N GLN A 277 12.41 -22.11 -14.37
CA GLN A 277 13.73 -21.96 -14.97
C GLN A 277 14.84 -21.81 -13.94
N LEU A 278 14.61 -21.04 -12.87
CA LEU A 278 15.54 -20.95 -11.74
C LEU A 278 15.73 -22.32 -11.08
N LYS A 279 14.65 -23.08 -10.87
CA LYS A 279 14.75 -24.44 -10.31
C LYS A 279 15.58 -25.38 -11.19
N GLU A 280 15.44 -25.27 -12.51
CA GLU A 280 16.27 -26.03 -13.45
C GLU A 280 17.72 -25.55 -13.43
N SER A 281 17.95 -24.24 -13.38
CA SER A 281 19.28 -23.62 -13.39
C SER A 281 20.09 -23.99 -12.14
N VAL A 282 19.45 -24.16 -10.98
CA VAL A 282 20.10 -24.61 -9.73
C VAL A 282 20.70 -26.03 -9.82
N LYS A 283 20.28 -26.85 -10.80
CA LYS A 283 20.94 -28.14 -11.07
C LYS A 283 22.36 -27.94 -11.60
N ASN A 284 22.61 -26.87 -12.35
CA ASN A 284 23.94 -26.48 -12.77
C ASN A 284 24.73 -25.98 -11.54
N GLU A 285 25.89 -26.56 -11.31
CA GLU A 285 26.72 -26.28 -10.14
C GLU A 285 27.31 -24.86 -10.13
N GLU A 286 27.75 -24.36 -11.28
CA GLU A 286 28.29 -23.02 -11.43
C GLU A 286 27.23 -21.97 -11.09
N PHE A 287 26.03 -22.10 -11.67
CA PHE A 287 24.91 -21.22 -11.37
C PHE A 287 24.51 -21.29 -9.89
N ARG A 288 24.43 -22.50 -9.32
CA ARG A 288 24.09 -22.71 -7.91
C ARG A 288 25.08 -22.03 -6.98
N ASN A 289 26.37 -22.17 -7.24
CA ASN A 289 27.42 -21.56 -6.42
C ASN A 289 27.44 -20.04 -6.59
N GLY A 290 27.22 -19.53 -7.80
CA GLY A 290 27.08 -18.09 -8.06
C GLY A 290 25.88 -17.48 -7.33
N LEU A 291 24.72 -18.14 -7.36
CA LEU A 291 23.52 -17.71 -6.63
C LEU A 291 23.75 -17.70 -5.12
N LEU A 292 24.40 -18.73 -4.56
CA LEU A 292 24.74 -18.76 -3.14
C LEU A 292 25.68 -17.62 -2.76
N GLY A 293 26.74 -17.38 -3.55
CA GLY A 293 27.67 -16.27 -3.31
C GLY A 293 26.98 -14.90 -3.34
N TYR A 294 26.12 -14.68 -4.34
CA TYR A 294 25.29 -13.47 -4.41
C TYR A 294 24.39 -13.30 -3.18
N LEU A 295 23.66 -14.35 -2.78
CA LEU A 295 22.75 -14.27 -1.64
C LEU A 295 23.49 -14.07 -0.31
N GLU A 296 24.65 -14.69 -0.12
CA GLU A 296 25.51 -14.43 1.05
C GLU A 296 26.07 -13.01 1.05
N ASP A 297 26.25 -12.39 -0.12
CA ASP A 297 26.69 -11.00 -0.22
C ASP A 297 25.60 -10.03 0.28
N ILE A 298 24.38 -10.19 -0.24
CA ILE A 298 23.28 -9.25 0.06
C ILE A 298 22.51 -9.55 1.35
N ILE A 299 22.54 -10.80 1.86
CA ILE A 299 21.81 -11.25 3.05
C ILE A 299 22.75 -11.90 4.06
N LYS A 300 23.02 -11.19 5.16
CA LYS A 300 23.75 -11.70 6.32
C LYS A 300 22.77 -12.26 7.36
N GLN A 301 23.12 -13.38 8.00
CA GLN A 301 22.32 -14.00 9.06
C GLN A 301 23.12 -14.25 10.36
N ASP A 302 24.41 -13.94 10.34
CA ASP A 302 25.30 -13.96 11.49
C ASP A 302 26.40 -12.90 11.33
N LEU A 303 27.29 -12.83 12.32
CA LEU A 303 28.39 -11.86 12.38
C LEU A 303 29.76 -12.46 12.05
N SER A 304 29.84 -13.70 11.55
CA SER A 304 31.14 -14.38 11.34
C SER A 304 32.04 -13.69 10.31
N ASN A 305 31.46 -12.98 9.33
CA ASN A 305 32.20 -12.19 8.35
C ASN A 305 32.75 -10.87 8.92
N PHE A 306 32.40 -10.55 10.17
CA PHE A 306 32.77 -9.34 10.88
C PHE A 306 33.71 -9.61 12.06
N ASP A 307 34.09 -10.88 12.29
CA ASP A 307 35.12 -11.22 13.25
C ASP A 307 36.47 -10.64 12.78
N PHE A 308 37.15 -9.96 13.70
CA PHE A 308 38.50 -9.43 13.47
C PHE A 308 39.51 -10.54 13.72
N ASP A 309 40.46 -10.69 12.81
CA ASP A 309 41.65 -11.50 13.04
C ASP A 309 42.41 -10.86 14.21
N THR A 310 42.38 -11.49 15.39
CA THR A 310 43.02 -10.97 16.62
C THR A 310 44.55 -11.03 16.57
N SER A 311 45.13 -11.23 15.39
CA SER A 311 46.56 -11.42 15.18
C SER A 311 47.33 -10.14 14.86
N GLU A 312 46.65 -9.03 14.50
CA GLU A 312 47.34 -7.77 14.23
C GLU A 312 46.62 -6.56 14.83
N THR A 313 47.32 -5.89 15.76
CA THR A 313 47.10 -4.57 16.37
C THR A 313 46.29 -4.48 17.67
N ASP A 314 46.90 -3.76 18.64
CA ASP A 314 46.41 -3.38 19.95
C ASP A 314 44.98 -2.82 19.93
N VAL A 315 44.01 -3.65 20.29
CA VAL A 315 42.65 -3.22 20.65
C VAL A 315 42.51 -3.37 22.17
N PRO A 316 42.05 -2.33 22.90
CA PRO A 316 41.82 -2.46 24.33
C PRO A 316 40.82 -3.58 24.60
N GLU A 317 41.12 -4.40 25.62
CA GLU A 317 40.40 -5.61 26.01
C GLU A 317 38.89 -5.56 25.71
N ARG A 318 38.41 -6.59 25.01
CA ARG A 318 36.98 -6.92 24.96
C ARG A 318 36.50 -7.13 26.39
N GLN A 319 35.93 -6.11 27.02
CA GLN A 319 35.00 -6.35 28.11
C GLN A 319 33.87 -7.18 27.50
N HIS A 320 33.81 -8.45 27.87
CA HIS A 320 32.61 -9.25 27.77
C HIS A 320 31.50 -8.43 28.42
N THR A 321 30.75 -7.67 27.62
CA THR A 321 29.52 -7.05 28.09
C THR A 321 28.63 -8.24 28.41
N HIS A 322 28.54 -8.54 29.71
CA HIS A 322 27.48 -9.35 30.27
C HIS A 322 26.20 -9.02 29.50
N ILE A 323 25.50 -10.07 29.08
CA ILE A 323 24.14 -10.01 28.57
C ILE A 323 23.37 -9.06 29.49
N ILE A 324 23.18 -7.81 29.07
CA ILE A 324 22.34 -6.88 29.82
C ILE A 324 20.93 -7.39 29.59
N SER A 325 20.45 -8.16 30.56
CA SER A 325 19.06 -8.53 30.73
C SER A 325 18.27 -7.26 31.04
N ASN A 326 18.02 -6.42 30.05
CA ASN A 326 16.96 -5.41 30.15
C ASN A 326 15.62 -6.09 29.91
N ASN A 327 15.26 -7.02 30.80
CA ASN A 327 13.89 -7.12 31.23
C ASN A 327 13.70 -5.97 32.19
N GLU A 328 12.95 -4.97 31.75
CA GLU A 328 12.15 -4.03 32.54
C GLU A 328 12.22 -2.62 31.95
N CYS A 329 11.05 -2.18 31.51
CA CYS A 329 10.62 -0.79 31.59
C CYS A 329 10.48 -0.41 33.08
N ALA A 330 11.58 -0.43 33.83
CA ALA A 330 11.67 0.06 35.19
C ALA A 330 12.73 1.14 35.25
N ILE A 331 12.29 2.30 35.73
CA ILE A 331 13.10 3.45 36.09
C ILE A 331 14.11 2.96 37.16
N SER A 332 15.36 2.72 36.79
CA SER A 332 16.44 2.65 37.77
C SER A 332 17.17 3.98 37.78
N THR A 333 16.85 4.76 38.80
CA THR A 333 17.68 5.86 39.29
C THR A 333 19.00 5.30 39.82
N THR A 334 20.07 6.08 39.58
CA THR A 334 21.42 6.01 40.16
C THR A 334 22.32 4.84 39.74
N GLU A 335 23.26 5.12 38.83
CA GLU A 335 24.70 5.15 39.14
C GLU A 335 25.50 5.71 37.94
N SER A 336 26.39 6.66 38.23
CA SER A 336 27.25 7.36 37.28
C SER A 336 28.39 6.46 36.80
N ASN A 337 28.65 6.40 35.49
CA ASN A 337 30.00 6.50 34.89
C ASN A 337 29.97 6.37 33.36
N THR A 338 30.28 7.48 32.67
CA THR A 338 30.45 7.62 31.21
C THR A 338 29.31 7.06 30.36
N SER A 339 28.36 7.91 30.01
CA SER A 339 27.22 7.58 29.12
C SER A 339 27.71 7.16 27.73
N LYS A 340 27.99 5.85 27.54
CA LYS A 340 28.21 5.30 26.20
C LYS A 340 26.92 5.54 25.40
N LEU A 341 27.02 6.38 24.38
CA LEU A 341 25.93 6.65 23.45
C LEU A 341 25.48 5.35 22.79
N ILE A 342 24.17 5.22 22.59
CA ILE A 342 23.61 4.07 21.88
C ILE A 342 24.09 4.09 20.42
N PRO A 343 24.45 2.94 19.81
CA PRO A 343 24.95 2.94 18.43
C PRO A 343 23.99 3.63 17.45
N LEU A 344 22.68 3.45 17.62
CA LEU A 344 21.65 3.99 16.71
C LEU A 344 21.72 5.52 16.53
N ILE A 345 22.18 6.26 17.53
CA ILE A 345 22.26 7.73 17.47
C ILE A 345 23.56 8.23 16.84
N MET A 346 24.58 7.37 16.75
CA MET A 346 25.88 7.72 16.20
C MET A 346 25.82 7.91 14.67
N PRO A 347 26.64 8.81 14.12
CA PRO A 347 26.78 8.93 12.67
C PRO A 347 27.42 7.66 12.08
N THR A 348 27.10 7.39 10.82
CA THR A 348 27.75 6.32 10.05
C THR A 348 29.23 6.66 9.85
N PRO A 349 30.16 5.69 9.98
CA PRO A 349 31.57 5.90 9.68
C PRO A 349 31.77 6.50 8.27
N LYS A 350 32.57 7.57 8.15
CA LYS A 350 32.85 8.21 6.86
C LYS A 350 33.87 7.39 6.07
N PRO A 351 33.66 7.15 4.76
CA PRO A 351 34.62 6.43 3.91
C PRO A 351 36.01 7.07 3.84
N SER A 352 36.10 8.38 4.11
CA SER A 352 37.35 9.14 4.13
C SER A 352 38.22 8.90 5.39
N MET A 353 37.73 8.16 6.39
CA MET A 353 38.49 7.93 7.63
C MET A 353 39.57 6.84 7.44
N PRO A 354 40.72 6.96 8.12
CA PRO A 354 41.68 5.88 8.22
C PRO A 354 41.02 4.60 8.77
N ASN A 355 41.43 3.43 8.27
CA ASN A 355 40.88 2.13 8.68
C ASN A 355 39.34 2.04 8.57
N PHE A 356 38.73 2.74 7.59
CA PHE A 356 37.27 2.75 7.39
C PHE A 356 36.66 1.35 7.42
N ALA A 357 37.24 0.36 6.73
CA ALA A 357 36.72 -1.01 6.71
C ALA A 357 36.60 -1.63 8.11
N LEU A 358 37.58 -1.38 8.99
CA LEU A 358 37.57 -1.84 10.38
C LEU A 358 36.48 -1.13 11.19
N HIS A 359 36.39 0.20 11.06
CA HIS A 359 35.38 0.99 11.76
C HIS A 359 33.96 0.66 11.30
N PHE A 360 33.77 0.45 10.00
CA PHE A 360 32.49 0.04 9.41
C PHE A 360 32.06 -1.33 9.94
N LYS A 361 32.93 -2.35 9.90
CA LYS A 361 32.61 -3.67 10.46
C LYS A 361 32.25 -3.60 11.95
N ASN A 362 33.01 -2.84 12.74
CA ASN A 362 32.73 -2.62 14.17
C ASN A 362 31.35 -1.99 14.39
N ASP A 363 31.01 -0.98 13.58
CA ASP A 363 29.73 -0.29 13.65
C ASP A 363 28.56 -1.24 13.31
N ILE A 364 28.70 -2.10 12.30
CA ILE A 364 27.69 -3.14 11.98
C ILE A 364 27.48 -4.09 13.15
N VAL A 365 28.57 -4.60 13.76
CA VAL A 365 28.50 -5.50 14.92
C VAL A 365 27.75 -4.82 16.07
N GLN A 366 28.05 -3.55 16.35
CA GLN A 366 27.38 -2.78 17.40
C GLN A 366 25.89 -2.55 17.09
N LEU A 367 25.54 -2.22 15.85
CA LEU A 367 24.16 -2.08 15.41
C LEU A 367 23.37 -3.37 15.59
N VAL A 368 23.87 -4.47 15.01
CA VAL A 368 23.19 -5.78 15.04
C VAL A 368 22.95 -6.23 16.47
N ASN A 369 23.97 -6.15 17.32
CA ASN A 369 23.85 -6.52 18.73
C ASN A 369 22.86 -5.63 19.51
N SER A 370 22.73 -4.36 19.11
CA SER A 370 21.85 -3.40 19.80
C SER A 370 20.39 -3.52 19.40
N ASN A 371 20.11 -3.73 18.10
CA ASN A 371 18.75 -3.56 17.56
C ASN A 371 18.26 -4.66 16.61
N ASN A 372 19.11 -5.60 16.16
CA ASN A 372 18.75 -6.59 15.15
C ASN A 372 18.78 -8.05 15.67
N ILE A 373 18.94 -8.23 16.98
CA ILE A 373 18.77 -9.50 17.69
C ILE A 373 17.35 -9.57 18.27
N HIS A 374 16.64 -10.66 17.94
CA HIS A 374 15.32 -10.92 18.48
C HIS A 374 15.37 -11.21 19.99
N LYS A 375 14.63 -10.39 20.73
CA LYS A 375 14.34 -10.61 22.15
C LYS A 375 12.86 -10.99 22.28
N HIS A 376 12.59 -12.11 22.96
CA HIS A 376 11.22 -12.55 23.16
C HIS A 376 10.46 -11.54 24.02
N THR A 377 9.27 -11.17 23.56
CA THR A 377 8.32 -10.32 24.30
C THR A 377 6.97 -11.03 24.38
N ILE A 378 6.04 -10.50 25.17
CA ILE A 378 4.67 -11.02 25.25
C ILE A 378 4.02 -11.12 23.86
N THR A 379 4.36 -10.19 22.95
CA THR A 379 3.84 -10.20 21.58
C THR A 379 4.29 -11.42 20.75
N CYS A 380 5.42 -12.03 21.09
CA CYS A 380 5.91 -13.24 20.42
C CYS A 380 4.96 -14.41 20.62
N TYR A 381 4.21 -14.42 21.73
CA TYR A 381 3.37 -15.55 22.12
C TYR A 381 1.87 -15.26 21.99
N LYS A 382 1.49 -14.10 21.42
CA LYS A 382 0.10 -13.65 21.25
C LYS A 382 -0.82 -14.69 20.61
N TYR A 383 -0.30 -15.52 19.70
CA TYR A 383 -1.06 -16.55 18.99
C TYR A 383 -0.70 -17.98 19.40
N SER A 384 0.12 -18.16 20.44
CA SER A 384 0.48 -19.48 20.91
C SER A 384 -0.73 -20.15 21.55
N LYS A 385 -1.16 -21.28 20.98
CA LYS A 385 -2.22 -22.12 21.56
C LYS A 385 -1.72 -22.98 22.73
N LYS A 386 -0.40 -23.12 22.88
CA LYS A 386 0.23 -23.96 23.90
C LYS A 386 0.83 -23.05 24.98
N TYR A 387 0.39 -23.24 26.22
CA TYR A 387 0.93 -22.54 27.39
C TYR A 387 2.27 -23.12 27.84
N GLU A 388 2.43 -24.44 27.77
CA GLU A 388 3.62 -25.15 28.28
C GLU A 388 4.83 -25.07 27.35
N ASN A 389 4.64 -24.77 26.06
CA ASN A 389 5.73 -24.61 25.08
C ASN A 389 5.33 -23.60 24.00
N PRO A 390 5.36 -22.30 24.32
CA PRO A 390 4.81 -21.31 23.43
C PRO A 390 5.74 -21.09 22.22
N THR A 391 5.21 -21.24 21.03
CA THR A 391 5.98 -21.03 19.80
C THR A 391 6.05 -19.54 19.50
N CYS A 392 7.27 -19.02 19.32
CA CYS A 392 7.46 -17.64 18.90
C CYS A 392 6.84 -17.40 17.52
N ARG A 393 5.99 -16.37 17.40
CA ARG A 393 5.37 -15.92 16.14
C ARG A 393 6.42 -15.65 15.05
N MET A 394 7.60 -15.13 15.43
CA MET A 394 8.71 -14.85 14.52
C MET A 394 9.57 -16.09 14.20
N ARG A 395 9.20 -17.27 14.73
CA ARG A 395 9.89 -18.56 14.57
C ARG A 395 11.35 -18.51 15.05
N MET A 396 11.55 -17.90 16.21
CA MET A 396 12.83 -17.89 16.93
C MET A 396 12.80 -18.93 18.07
N PRO A 397 13.92 -19.58 18.42
CA PRO A 397 15.21 -19.57 17.72
C PRO A 397 15.13 -20.22 16.32
N ARG A 398 15.92 -19.73 15.38
CA ARG A 398 16.07 -20.33 14.04
C ARG A 398 17.15 -21.40 14.08
N ARG A 399 17.00 -22.42 13.23
CA ARG A 399 18.00 -23.48 13.06
C ARG A 399 19.35 -22.90 12.60
N ILE A 400 20.43 -23.38 13.22
CA ILE A 400 21.81 -23.14 12.80
C ILE A 400 22.11 -23.91 11.51
N GLU A 401 22.72 -23.22 10.57
CA GLU A 401 23.17 -23.76 9.28
C GLU A 401 24.64 -23.37 9.10
N ASN A 402 25.56 -24.33 9.19
CA ASN A 402 27.00 -24.03 9.19
C ASN A 402 27.53 -23.56 7.83
N VAL A 403 26.84 -23.94 6.75
CA VAL A 403 27.22 -23.64 5.36
C VAL A 403 25.96 -23.38 4.56
N SER A 404 26.03 -22.44 3.62
CA SER A 404 24.94 -22.20 2.68
C SER A 404 24.75 -23.38 1.72
N SER A 405 23.50 -23.74 1.45
CA SER A 405 23.17 -24.83 0.53
C SER A 405 21.83 -24.58 -0.16
N ILE A 406 21.68 -25.16 -1.36
CA ILE A 406 20.41 -25.21 -2.07
C ILE A 406 20.05 -26.67 -2.30
N ASN A 407 18.86 -27.07 -1.84
CA ASN A 407 18.34 -28.41 -2.12
C ASN A 407 17.88 -28.47 -3.60
N ILE A 408 18.50 -29.35 -4.39
CA ILE A 408 18.29 -29.45 -5.83
C ILE A 408 16.87 -29.92 -6.18
N GLU A 409 16.27 -30.77 -5.35
CA GLU A 409 14.94 -31.34 -5.60
C GLU A 409 13.82 -30.39 -5.18
N SER A 410 13.93 -29.80 -3.98
CA SER A 410 12.91 -28.92 -3.41
C SER A 410 13.07 -27.47 -3.85
N GLY A 411 14.29 -27.04 -4.20
CA GLY A 411 14.64 -25.63 -4.41
C GLY A 411 14.79 -24.84 -3.10
N GLU A 412 14.78 -25.48 -1.93
CA GLU A 412 14.93 -24.79 -0.65
C GLU A 412 16.35 -24.22 -0.50
N ILE A 413 16.45 -22.91 -0.26
CA ILE A 413 17.72 -22.22 0.01
C ILE A 413 17.90 -22.10 1.52
N LYS A 414 19.07 -22.53 2.01
CA LYS A 414 19.50 -22.34 3.39
C LYS A 414 20.78 -21.55 3.36
N LEU A 415 20.77 -20.33 3.89
CA LEU A 415 21.97 -19.53 4.03
C LEU A 415 22.66 -19.85 5.35
N LYS A 416 23.99 -19.71 5.37
CA LYS A 416 24.83 -19.83 6.55
C LYS A 416 24.26 -18.94 7.66
N ARG A 417 24.07 -19.55 8.83
CA ARG A 417 23.55 -18.92 10.04
C ARG A 417 24.20 -19.57 11.24
N LEU A 418 25.13 -18.84 11.86
CA LEU A 418 25.78 -19.23 13.10
C LEU A 418 25.15 -18.59 14.37
N HIS A 419 24.05 -17.85 14.21
CA HIS A 419 23.31 -17.23 15.32
C HIS A 419 21.81 -17.43 15.20
N GLU A 420 21.17 -17.92 16.27
CA GLU A 420 19.77 -18.39 16.21
C GLU A 420 18.73 -17.26 16.16
N THR A 421 19.06 -16.06 16.66
CA THR A 421 18.10 -14.98 16.88
C THR A 421 18.42 -13.68 16.15
N ILE A 422 19.45 -13.64 15.30
CA ILE A 422 19.73 -12.48 14.45
C ILE A 422 18.68 -12.43 13.33
N ASN A 423 18.06 -11.26 13.13
CA ASN A 423 17.25 -11.02 11.94
C ASN A 423 18.15 -10.89 10.72
N ASN A 424 17.65 -11.26 9.54
CA ASN A 424 18.45 -11.17 8.34
C ASN A 424 18.69 -9.70 8.00
N PHE A 425 19.91 -9.32 7.62
CA PHE A 425 20.21 -7.92 7.31
C PHE A 425 21.11 -7.78 6.09
N ASN A 426 21.08 -6.59 5.49
CA ASN A 426 22.09 -6.15 4.53
C ASN A 426 23.00 -5.14 5.24
N GLU A 427 24.32 -5.32 5.14
CA GLU A 427 25.29 -4.53 5.92
C GLU A 427 25.27 -3.03 5.57
N TYR A 428 25.04 -2.68 4.30
CA TYR A 428 24.97 -1.29 3.90
C TYR A 428 23.64 -0.65 4.34
N ILE A 429 22.52 -1.34 4.12
CA ILE A 429 21.19 -0.80 4.45
C ILE A 429 21.01 -0.66 5.96
N ILE A 430 21.47 -1.60 6.78
CA ILE A 430 21.38 -1.46 8.25
C ILE A 430 22.25 -0.31 8.75
N SER A 431 23.41 -0.06 8.12
CA SER A 431 24.28 1.07 8.45
C SER A 431 23.63 2.41 8.11
N ALA A 432 22.95 2.51 6.97
CA ALA A 432 22.20 3.72 6.58
C ALA A 432 20.96 3.94 7.45
N CYS A 433 20.24 2.87 7.78
CA CYS A 433 19.00 2.94 8.55
C CYS A 433 19.24 3.17 10.06
N ARG A 434 20.36 2.68 10.59
CA ARG A 434 20.70 2.67 12.03
C ARG A 434 19.65 1.96 12.90
N SER A 435 18.83 1.09 12.33
CA SER A 435 17.71 0.45 13.03
C SER A 435 17.44 -0.96 12.51
N ASN A 436 16.51 -1.66 13.17
CA ASN A 436 16.15 -3.04 12.84
C ASN A 436 15.67 -3.17 11.39
N MET A 437 16.12 -4.22 10.71
CA MET A 437 15.62 -4.62 9.40
C MET A 437 15.47 -6.14 9.27
N ASP A 438 14.69 -6.61 8.30
CA ASP A 438 14.66 -8.02 7.88
C ASP A 438 14.68 -8.05 6.35
N ILE A 439 15.58 -8.83 5.76
CA ILE A 439 15.65 -9.06 4.30
C ILE A 439 15.57 -10.56 4.00
N LYS A 440 14.77 -10.93 3.00
CA LYS A 440 14.57 -12.31 2.58
C LYS A 440 14.53 -12.41 1.06
N TYR A 441 15.22 -13.42 0.54
CA TYR A 441 15.07 -13.82 -0.86
C TYR A 441 13.83 -14.70 -0.99
N ILE A 442 12.99 -14.39 -1.96
CA ILE A 442 11.76 -15.11 -2.25
C ILE A 442 12.03 -15.98 -3.47
N PHE A 443 12.04 -17.29 -3.26
CA PHE A 443 12.32 -18.24 -4.33
C PHE A 443 11.22 -19.28 -4.51
N SER A 444 11.10 -20.21 -3.56
CA SER A 444 10.14 -21.30 -3.63
C SER A 444 9.83 -21.83 -2.22
N GLY A 445 8.85 -22.73 -2.10
CA GLY A 445 8.51 -23.38 -0.83
C GLY A 445 7.81 -22.46 0.18
N SER A 446 8.30 -22.44 1.42
CA SER A 446 7.71 -21.72 2.55
C SER A 446 7.73 -20.19 2.38
N ASP A 447 8.76 -19.64 1.74
CA ASP A 447 8.92 -18.19 1.56
C ASP A 447 7.98 -17.65 0.48
N ALA A 448 7.80 -18.37 -0.62
CA ALA A 448 6.77 -18.04 -1.62
C ALA A 448 5.36 -18.16 -1.02
N LYS A 449 5.10 -19.16 -0.17
CA LYS A 449 3.84 -19.25 0.59
C LYS A 449 3.70 -18.07 1.56
N ALA A 450 4.76 -17.67 2.24
CA ALA A 450 4.75 -16.52 3.15
C ALA A 450 4.46 -15.21 2.41
N LEU A 451 4.99 -15.03 1.20
CA LEU A 451 4.62 -13.92 0.32
C LEU A 451 3.12 -13.96 -0.03
N VAL A 452 2.59 -15.13 -0.43
CA VAL A 452 1.16 -15.27 -0.72
C VAL A 452 0.33 -14.94 0.51
N TYR A 453 0.70 -15.42 1.70
CA TYR A 453 0.03 -15.05 2.95
C TYR A 453 0.15 -13.57 3.26
N TYR A 454 1.32 -12.97 3.04
CA TYR A 454 1.53 -11.54 3.23
C TYR A 454 0.58 -10.74 2.32
N ILE A 455 0.61 -10.97 1.00
CA ILE A 455 -0.30 -10.34 0.02
C ILE A 455 -1.77 -10.61 0.34
N THR A 456 -2.09 -11.83 0.80
CA THR A 456 -3.45 -12.23 1.17
C THR A 456 -3.89 -11.59 2.50
N ASP A 457 -3.01 -11.38 3.46
CA ASP A 457 -3.32 -10.68 4.71
C ASP A 457 -3.53 -9.19 4.49
N TYR A 458 -2.93 -8.58 3.45
CA TYR A 458 -3.32 -7.21 3.02
C TYR A 458 -4.77 -7.13 2.57
N VAL A 459 -5.40 -8.26 2.19
CA VAL A 459 -6.85 -8.33 1.92
C VAL A 459 -7.66 -8.17 3.21
N THR A 460 -7.14 -8.65 4.34
CA THR A 460 -7.92 -8.99 5.54
C THR A 460 -7.49 -8.24 6.80
N LYS A 461 -6.44 -7.40 6.77
CA LYS A 461 -6.11 -6.45 7.85
C LYS A 461 -7.19 -5.36 7.97
N SER A 462 -8.45 -5.75 8.22
CA SER A 462 -9.44 -4.89 8.81
C SER A 462 -9.09 -4.72 10.29
N ASN A 463 -9.01 -3.47 10.76
CA ASN A 463 -8.81 -3.20 12.18
C ASN A 463 -10.01 -3.69 13.02
N LEU A 464 -11.17 -3.91 12.38
CA LEU A 464 -12.40 -4.39 12.98
C LEU A 464 -12.64 -5.85 12.64
N SER A 465 -13.10 -6.64 13.61
CA SER A 465 -13.54 -8.00 13.36
C SER A 465 -14.86 -8.02 12.55
N PHE A 466 -15.23 -9.19 12.04
CA PHE A 466 -16.52 -9.38 11.40
C PHE A 466 -17.68 -8.96 12.32
N HIS A 467 -17.63 -9.39 13.58
CA HIS A 467 -18.67 -9.09 14.57
C HIS A 467 -18.77 -7.58 14.82
N ASP A 468 -17.64 -6.91 15.06
CA ASP A 468 -17.61 -5.46 15.31
C ASP A 468 -18.18 -4.67 14.14
N THR A 469 -17.79 -5.05 12.91
CA THR A 469 -18.26 -4.40 11.68
C THR A 469 -19.79 -4.46 11.58
N PHE A 470 -20.38 -5.63 11.81
CA PHE A 470 -21.83 -5.82 11.73
C PHE A 470 -22.58 -5.14 12.88
N SER A 471 -22.05 -5.19 14.11
CA SER A 471 -22.63 -4.47 15.24
C SER A 471 -22.65 -2.95 15.03
N LEU A 472 -21.60 -2.39 14.43
CA LEU A 472 -21.53 -0.96 14.11
C LEU A 472 -22.50 -0.57 12.98
N VAL A 473 -22.61 -1.40 11.95
CA VAL A 473 -23.61 -1.21 10.87
C VAL A 473 -25.04 -1.29 11.42
N LEU A 474 -25.31 -2.25 12.32
CA LEU A 474 -26.60 -2.36 13.01
C LEU A 474 -26.92 -1.09 13.79
N LYS A 475 -25.98 -0.59 14.59
CA LYS A 475 -26.12 0.66 15.37
C LYS A 475 -26.38 1.86 14.45
N ALA A 476 -25.71 1.93 13.31
CA ALA A 476 -25.91 2.99 12.31
C ALA A 476 -27.34 2.99 11.74
N ILE A 477 -27.87 1.80 11.40
CA ILE A 477 -29.24 1.64 10.89
C ILE A 477 -30.28 1.99 11.97
N GLN A 478 -30.13 1.48 13.19
CA GLN A 478 -31.02 1.81 14.30
C GLN A 478 -31.05 3.32 14.59
N SER A 479 -29.91 4.00 14.46
CA SER A 479 -29.85 5.46 14.58
C SER A 479 -30.64 6.18 13.49
N LEU A 480 -30.64 5.68 12.25
CA LEU A 480 -31.41 6.26 11.15
C LEU A 480 -32.91 5.96 11.26
N GLU A 481 -33.27 4.76 11.71
CA GLU A 481 -34.67 4.40 11.98
C GLU A 481 -35.28 5.31 13.07
N LYS A 482 -34.50 5.62 14.11
CA LYS A 482 -34.90 6.63 15.12
C LYS A 482 -35.04 8.04 14.53
N GLN A 483 -34.17 8.43 13.58
CA GLN A 483 -34.24 9.74 12.91
C GLN A 483 -35.37 9.85 11.89
N LYS A 484 -35.79 8.74 11.26
CA LYS A 484 -36.94 8.69 10.34
C LYS A 484 -38.26 9.13 11.02
N LEU A 485 -38.32 9.10 12.36
CA LEU A 485 -39.45 9.64 13.12
C LEU A 485 -39.54 11.18 13.08
N ASN A 486 -38.50 11.89 12.62
CA ASN A 486 -38.35 13.36 12.71
C ASN A 486 -37.95 14.08 11.40
N ILE A 487 -37.97 13.45 10.21
CA ILE A 487 -37.54 14.08 8.93
C ILE A 487 -38.59 13.88 7.81
N ASP A 488 -38.85 14.96 7.05
CA ASP A 488 -39.81 15.08 5.95
C ASP A 488 -39.87 13.90 4.96
N ALA A 489 -41.11 13.52 4.60
CA ALA A 489 -41.44 12.46 3.65
C ALA A 489 -40.93 12.71 2.20
N ALA A 490 -40.39 13.90 1.89
CA ALA A 490 -40.09 14.38 0.55
C ALA A 490 -38.74 13.91 -0.06
N VAL A 491 -37.89 13.19 0.68
CA VAL A 491 -36.57 12.75 0.17
C VAL A 491 -36.69 11.46 -0.67
N ASN A 492 -36.10 11.46 -1.87
CA ASN A 492 -36.13 10.32 -2.80
C ASN A 492 -35.35 9.09 -2.28
N ALA A 493 -35.57 7.93 -2.91
CA ALA A 493 -34.97 6.67 -2.46
C ALA A 493 -33.44 6.66 -2.55
N GLU A 494 -32.90 7.28 -3.59
CA GLU A 494 -31.46 7.40 -3.84
C GLU A 494 -30.75 8.13 -2.70
N GLU A 495 -31.28 9.30 -2.31
CA GLU A 495 -30.69 10.13 -1.26
C GLU A 495 -30.82 9.46 0.11
N LYS A 496 -31.93 8.77 0.39
CA LYS A 496 -32.09 7.95 1.61
C LYS A 496 -31.05 6.83 1.68
N SER A 497 -30.82 6.13 0.56
CA SER A 497 -29.84 5.06 0.47
C SER A 497 -28.41 5.56 0.52
N ARG A 498 -28.11 6.71 -0.10
CA ARG A 498 -26.81 7.37 0.00
C ARG A 498 -26.49 7.75 1.44
N ARG A 499 -27.45 8.35 2.17
CA ARG A 499 -27.32 8.69 3.60
C ARG A 499 -27.11 7.45 4.47
N LEU A 500 -27.81 6.35 4.16
CA LEU A 500 -27.61 5.06 4.85
C LEU A 500 -26.17 4.57 4.70
N VAL A 501 -25.69 4.44 3.45
CA VAL A 501 -24.32 3.96 3.19
C VAL A 501 -23.29 4.86 3.85
N LEU A 502 -23.43 6.18 3.72
CA LEU A 502 -22.51 7.15 4.31
C LEU A 502 -22.52 7.09 5.84
N ARG A 503 -23.69 6.92 6.48
CA ARG A 503 -23.79 6.77 7.93
C ARG A 503 -23.10 5.49 8.40
N CYS A 504 -23.31 4.37 7.72
CA CYS A 504 -22.65 3.11 8.05
C CYS A 504 -21.12 3.23 7.91
N TYR A 505 -20.64 3.81 6.80
CA TYR A 505 -19.22 4.06 6.61
C TYR A 505 -18.62 4.95 7.70
N ASN A 506 -19.25 6.10 8.01
CA ASN A 506 -18.73 7.01 9.02
C ASN A 506 -18.70 6.39 10.42
N THR A 507 -19.69 5.55 10.78
CA THR A 507 -19.70 4.82 12.05
C THR A 507 -18.56 3.80 12.15
N LEU A 508 -18.20 3.16 11.03
CA LEU A 508 -17.06 2.24 10.96
C LEU A 508 -15.73 3.00 11.04
N ALA A 509 -15.59 4.06 10.25
CA ALA A 509 -14.39 4.89 10.21
C ALA A 509 -14.10 5.56 11.56
N SER A 510 -15.13 5.87 12.36
CA SER A 510 -14.96 6.51 13.66
C SER A 510 -14.36 5.59 14.74
N GLN A 511 -14.25 4.28 14.50
CA GLN A 511 -13.64 3.34 15.44
C GLN A 511 -12.15 3.12 15.18
N GLN A 512 -11.58 3.82 14.20
CA GLN A 512 -10.17 3.69 13.85
C GLN A 512 -9.32 4.65 14.67
N GLU A 513 -8.46 4.10 15.52
CA GLU A 513 -7.40 4.85 16.19
C GLU A 513 -6.21 5.02 15.26
N LEU A 514 -5.66 6.24 15.21
CA LEU A 514 -4.51 6.58 14.38
C LEU A 514 -3.50 7.40 15.19
N SER A 515 -2.22 7.08 15.08
CA SER A 515 -1.13 7.88 15.65
C SER A 515 -0.99 9.22 14.92
N GLY A 516 -0.44 10.23 15.61
CA GLY A 516 -0.16 11.53 15.01
C GLY A 516 0.74 11.42 13.78
N VAL A 517 1.72 10.51 13.80
CA VAL A 517 2.66 10.28 12.68
C VAL A 517 1.95 9.70 11.45
N GLN A 518 0.96 8.81 11.62
CA GLN A 518 0.17 8.32 10.47
C GLN A 518 -0.70 9.43 9.87
N VAL A 519 -1.31 10.25 10.74
CA VAL A 519 -2.11 11.39 10.28
C VAL A 519 -1.23 12.39 9.53
N ALA A 520 -0.04 12.70 10.07
CA ALA A 520 0.94 13.53 9.38
C ALA A 520 1.34 12.93 8.02
N SER A 521 1.61 11.62 7.93
CA SER A 521 2.00 11.00 6.66
C SER A 521 0.93 11.12 5.58
N TYR A 522 -0.34 10.99 5.94
CA TYR A 522 -1.45 11.25 5.01
C TYR A 522 -1.56 12.71 4.58
N LEU A 523 -1.46 13.65 5.52
CA LEU A 523 -1.57 15.09 5.22
C LEU A 523 -0.37 15.60 4.40
N MET A 524 0.80 15.01 4.61
CA MET A 524 2.07 15.38 3.96
C MET A 524 2.38 14.60 2.68
N ASP A 525 1.53 13.66 2.24
CA ASP A 525 1.73 12.81 1.04
C ASP A 525 2.93 11.85 1.13
N ALA A 526 3.28 11.41 2.32
CA ALA A 526 4.52 10.68 2.58
C ALA A 526 4.32 9.14 2.64
N MET A 527 3.24 8.61 2.04
CA MET A 527 2.84 7.20 2.22
C MET A 527 3.02 6.30 1.00
N ASP A 528 3.04 6.84 -0.20
CA ASP A 528 3.09 6.04 -1.42
C ASP A 528 4.53 6.04 -1.96
N ILE A 529 5.17 4.86 -1.87
CA ILE A 529 6.55 4.64 -2.32
C ILE A 529 6.49 3.70 -3.52
N GLU A 530 6.52 4.31 -4.69
CA GLU A 530 6.54 3.67 -5.99
C GLU A 530 7.76 4.18 -6.78
N SER A 531 8.38 3.32 -7.58
CA SER A 531 9.46 3.73 -8.49
C SER A 531 8.96 4.76 -9.53
N GLU A 532 9.79 5.73 -9.93
CA GLU A 532 9.40 6.71 -10.96
C GLU A 532 9.06 6.04 -12.32
N GLU A 533 9.53 4.80 -12.53
CA GLU A 533 9.20 3.94 -13.70
C GLU A 533 7.94 3.08 -13.52
N SER A 534 7.39 2.93 -12.31
CA SER A 534 6.06 2.35 -12.12
C SER A 534 5.02 3.39 -12.53
N CYS A 535 4.66 3.28 -13.81
CA CYS A 535 3.60 3.97 -14.52
C CYS A 535 2.54 4.64 -13.62
N ILE A 536 2.52 5.98 -13.66
CA ILE A 536 1.48 6.85 -13.12
C ILE A 536 0.08 6.24 -13.32
N GLU A 537 -0.54 5.95 -12.17
CA GLU A 537 -1.95 5.68 -11.90
C GLU A 537 -2.83 5.53 -13.13
N THR A 538 -2.91 4.35 -13.71
CA THR A 538 -4.16 3.91 -14.35
C THR A 538 -4.29 2.42 -14.28
N GLU A 539 -4.95 1.95 -13.23
CA GLU A 539 -5.15 0.54 -12.97
C GLU A 539 -5.78 -0.17 -14.18
N GLU A 540 -5.08 -1.16 -14.75
CA GLU A 540 -5.77 -2.24 -15.46
C GLU A 540 -6.47 -3.11 -14.40
N GLN A 541 -7.79 -2.99 -14.32
CA GLN A 541 -8.58 -3.77 -13.36
C GLN A 541 -8.70 -5.23 -13.82
N PHE A 542 -7.90 -6.13 -13.24
CA PHE A 542 -8.04 -7.57 -13.45
C PHE A 542 -9.13 -8.14 -12.53
N SER A 543 -10.01 -8.96 -13.10
CA SER A 543 -10.97 -9.76 -12.35
C SER A 543 -10.53 -11.21 -12.31
N LEU A 544 -10.49 -11.81 -11.12
CA LEU A 544 -10.33 -13.26 -10.95
C LEU A 544 -11.69 -13.91 -11.16
N GLN A 545 -11.83 -14.72 -12.20
CA GLN A 545 -13.07 -15.41 -12.53
C GLN A 545 -12.86 -16.92 -12.51
N PHE A 546 -13.82 -17.67 -11.97
CA PHE A 546 -13.80 -19.13 -12.09
C PHE A 546 -14.28 -19.50 -13.50
N ASP A 547 -13.45 -20.21 -14.25
CA ASP A 547 -13.82 -20.75 -15.55
C ASP A 547 -14.29 -22.19 -15.39
N GLU A 548 -15.59 -22.42 -15.59
CA GLU A 548 -16.20 -23.74 -15.43
C GLU A 548 -15.67 -24.77 -16.42
N ALA A 549 -15.23 -24.32 -17.61
CA ALA A 549 -14.72 -25.21 -18.66
C ALA A 549 -13.32 -25.75 -18.34
N SER A 550 -12.42 -24.91 -17.79
CA SER A 550 -11.07 -25.32 -17.38
C SER A 550 -10.97 -25.71 -15.90
N THR A 551 -12.04 -25.54 -15.12
CA THR A 551 -12.10 -25.79 -13.66
C THR A 551 -11.02 -25.06 -12.86
N ARG A 552 -10.64 -23.86 -13.30
CA ARG A 552 -9.56 -23.04 -12.71
C ARG A 552 -9.99 -21.59 -12.57
N TYR A 553 -9.34 -20.87 -11.65
CA TYR A 553 -9.45 -19.42 -11.59
C TYR A 553 -8.53 -18.79 -12.63
N VAL A 554 -9.08 -17.90 -13.45
CA VAL A 554 -8.37 -17.19 -14.51
C VAL A 554 -8.43 -15.68 -14.26
N TYR A 555 -7.32 -15.00 -14.54
CA TYR A 555 -7.26 -13.54 -14.54
C TYR A 555 -7.73 -13.02 -15.89
N VAL A 556 -8.72 -12.13 -15.88
CA VAL A 556 -9.24 -11.53 -17.10
C VAL A 556 -9.44 -10.04 -16.95
N ASN A 557 -8.99 -9.30 -17.97
CA ASN A 557 -9.19 -7.87 -18.13
C ASN A 557 -9.40 -7.54 -19.63
N THR A 558 -9.75 -6.28 -19.91
CA THR A 558 -10.04 -5.84 -21.28
C THR A 558 -8.82 -5.91 -22.21
N ARG A 559 -7.60 -5.77 -21.68
CA ARG A 559 -6.37 -5.93 -22.47
C ARG A 559 -6.26 -7.37 -22.98
N VAL A 560 -6.39 -8.36 -22.12
CA VAL A 560 -6.32 -9.79 -22.50
C VAL A 560 -7.42 -10.14 -23.51
N ASP A 561 -8.63 -9.60 -23.33
CA ASP A 561 -9.73 -9.76 -24.29
C ASP A 561 -9.34 -9.18 -25.68
N TYR A 562 -8.70 -7.99 -25.71
CA TYR A 562 -8.24 -7.33 -26.94
C TYR A 562 -7.05 -8.05 -27.60
N GLN A 563 -6.03 -8.46 -26.84
CA GLN A 563 -4.83 -9.13 -27.35
C GLN A 563 -5.13 -10.48 -27.99
N HIS A 564 -6.15 -11.18 -27.50
CA HIS A 564 -6.59 -12.47 -28.04
C HIS A 564 -7.93 -12.40 -28.80
N ARG A 565 -8.31 -11.22 -29.29
CA ARG A 565 -9.45 -11.04 -30.21
C ARG A 565 -9.30 -11.93 -31.45
N SER A 566 -10.40 -12.21 -32.14
CA SER A 566 -10.37 -12.99 -33.39
C SER A 566 -9.46 -12.35 -34.43
N ALA A 567 -8.95 -13.17 -35.37
CA ALA A 567 -8.13 -12.66 -36.49
C ALA A 567 -8.91 -11.68 -37.39
N SER A 568 -10.24 -11.81 -37.48
CA SER A 568 -11.10 -10.85 -38.19
C SER A 568 -11.11 -9.45 -37.58
N LEU A 569 -10.56 -9.28 -36.37
CA LEU A 569 -10.47 -8.01 -35.67
C LEU A 569 -9.02 -7.51 -35.59
N ASP A 570 -8.07 -8.05 -36.36
CA ASP A 570 -6.66 -7.64 -36.27
C ASP A 570 -6.45 -6.13 -36.47
N ASP A 571 -7.16 -5.54 -37.42
CA ASP A 571 -7.01 -4.12 -37.81
C ASP A 571 -7.73 -3.13 -36.89
N ILE A 572 -8.39 -3.59 -35.80
CA ILE A 572 -9.10 -2.69 -34.88
C ILE A 572 -8.17 -2.19 -33.78
N CYS A 573 -8.16 -0.88 -33.52
CA CYS A 573 -7.46 -0.32 -32.36
C CYS A 573 -8.20 -0.63 -31.05
N LEU A 574 -7.51 -0.50 -29.92
CA LEU A 574 -8.09 -0.78 -28.59
C LEU A 574 -9.34 0.07 -28.31
N TYR A 575 -9.32 1.36 -28.67
CA TYR A 575 -10.45 2.26 -28.48
C TYR A 575 -11.69 1.78 -29.24
N ASP A 576 -11.54 1.42 -30.51
CA ASP A 576 -12.66 0.95 -31.33
C ASP A 576 -13.13 -0.45 -30.92
N TYR A 577 -12.23 -1.32 -30.47
CA TYR A 577 -12.60 -2.59 -29.87
C TYR A 577 -13.57 -2.42 -28.70
N ILE A 578 -13.25 -1.53 -27.75
CA ILE A 578 -14.12 -1.25 -26.59
C ILE A 578 -15.44 -0.60 -27.03
N ARG A 579 -15.38 0.31 -28.00
CA ARG A 579 -16.54 1.02 -28.57
C ARG A 579 -17.53 0.09 -29.23
N PHE A 580 -17.05 -0.90 -30.00
CA PHE A 580 -17.90 -1.74 -30.84
C PHE A 580 -18.12 -3.14 -30.28
N TYR A 581 -17.27 -3.66 -29.41
CA TYR A 581 -17.33 -5.05 -28.94
C TYR A 581 -17.46 -5.15 -27.42
N ARG A 582 -17.96 -6.30 -26.96
CA ARG A 582 -17.96 -6.71 -25.57
C ARG A 582 -17.81 -8.22 -25.46
N LYS A 583 -17.26 -8.68 -24.34
CA LYS A 583 -17.22 -10.09 -23.97
C LYS A 583 -18.59 -10.55 -23.46
N LYS A 584 -19.00 -11.77 -23.82
CA LYS A 584 -20.23 -12.45 -23.34
C LYS A 584 -19.96 -13.96 -23.15
N PRO A 585 -20.48 -14.60 -22.10
CA PRO A 585 -20.50 -16.07 -22.00
C PRO A 585 -21.27 -16.71 -23.16
N ILE A 586 -20.80 -17.88 -23.62
CA ILE A 586 -21.43 -18.63 -24.71
C ILE A 586 -22.70 -19.31 -24.19
N ASP A 587 -23.85 -19.03 -24.83
CA ASP A 587 -25.09 -19.76 -24.60
C ASP A 587 -25.39 -20.79 -25.71
N ALA A 588 -26.41 -21.62 -25.50
CA ALA A 588 -26.79 -22.67 -26.45
C ALA A 588 -27.23 -22.14 -27.83
N LYS A 589 -27.72 -20.89 -27.92
CA LYS A 589 -28.08 -20.25 -29.19
C LYS A 589 -26.84 -19.76 -29.92
N ASP A 590 -25.88 -19.20 -29.18
CA ASP A 590 -24.60 -18.76 -29.72
C ASP A 590 -23.80 -19.94 -30.28
N ARG A 591 -23.80 -21.10 -29.61
CA ARG A 591 -23.10 -22.32 -30.07
C ARG A 591 -23.64 -22.82 -31.41
N LYS A 592 -24.97 -22.93 -31.56
CA LYS A 592 -25.63 -23.30 -32.83
C LYS A 592 -25.32 -22.32 -33.97
N GLN A 593 -25.15 -21.04 -33.64
CA GLN A 593 -24.89 -19.99 -34.63
C GLN A 593 -23.42 -19.96 -35.07
N LEU A 594 -22.48 -20.20 -34.15
CA LEU A 594 -21.06 -20.37 -34.48
C LEU A 594 -20.84 -21.61 -35.36
N GLU A 595 -21.54 -22.71 -35.07
CA GLU A 595 -21.56 -23.91 -35.91
C GLU A 595 -22.13 -23.62 -37.31
N ALA A 596 -23.23 -22.86 -37.39
CA ALA A 596 -23.80 -22.44 -38.67
C ALA A 596 -22.86 -21.49 -39.45
N GLN A 597 -22.20 -20.53 -38.79
CA GLN A 597 -21.23 -19.62 -39.41
C GLN A 597 -19.99 -20.37 -39.92
N ALA A 598 -19.52 -21.38 -39.20
CA ALA A 598 -18.45 -22.27 -39.66
C ALA A 598 -18.87 -23.08 -40.90
N ALA A 599 -20.14 -23.51 -40.97
CA ALA A 599 -20.69 -24.23 -42.12
C ALA A 599 -21.00 -23.34 -43.34
N THR A 600 -21.16 -22.01 -43.17
CA THR A 600 -21.55 -21.07 -44.25
C THR A 600 -20.34 -20.43 -44.95
N LYS A 601 -19.10 -20.65 -44.48
CA LYS A 601 -17.87 -20.17 -45.16
C LYS A 601 -17.61 -20.82 -46.53
N SER A 602 -18.51 -21.68 -47.03
CA SER A 602 -18.38 -22.39 -48.30
C SER A 602 -19.41 -22.02 -49.39
N VAL A 603 -20.35 -21.09 -49.19
CA VAL A 603 -21.32 -20.73 -50.24
C VAL A 603 -21.73 -19.25 -50.17
N GLU A 604 -21.66 -18.56 -51.32
CA GLU A 604 -22.06 -17.16 -51.52
C GLU A 604 -23.54 -16.87 -51.21
N SER A 605 -23.75 -15.65 -50.69
CA SER A 605 -24.95 -14.81 -50.62
C SER A 605 -26.35 -15.47 -50.66
N LYS A 606 -27.11 -15.34 -49.56
CA LYS A 606 -28.59 -15.37 -49.59
C LYS A 606 -29.20 -14.13 -48.94
N GLU A 607 -30.31 -13.71 -49.55
CA GLU A 607 -31.13 -12.52 -49.27
C GLU A 607 -31.46 -12.21 -47.80
N PRO A 608 -31.73 -10.93 -47.46
CA PRO A 608 -31.95 -10.51 -46.07
C PRO A 608 -33.27 -11.04 -45.51
N ARG A 609 -33.19 -11.87 -44.46
CA ARG A 609 -34.36 -12.27 -43.67
C ARG A 609 -34.92 -11.08 -42.90
N ARG A 610 -36.24 -10.84 -42.98
CA ARG A 610 -36.95 -9.83 -42.19
C ARG A 610 -36.83 -10.11 -40.68
N GLY A 611 -36.25 -9.17 -39.94
CA GLY A 611 -36.07 -9.20 -38.48
C GLY A 611 -34.99 -8.22 -38.01
N ARG A 612 -34.87 -7.98 -36.71
CA ARG A 612 -33.78 -7.16 -36.14
C ARG A 612 -32.43 -7.84 -36.46
N PRO A 613 -31.45 -7.13 -37.06
CA PRO A 613 -30.16 -7.72 -37.39
C PRO A 613 -29.48 -8.24 -36.11
N PHE A 614 -28.99 -9.48 -36.17
CA PHE A 614 -28.25 -10.10 -35.08
C PHE A 614 -26.86 -9.49 -34.98
N SER A 615 -26.38 -9.29 -33.75
CA SER A 615 -24.99 -8.88 -33.51
C SER A 615 -24.00 -9.92 -34.05
N GLU A 616 -22.97 -9.44 -34.74
CA GLU A 616 -21.79 -10.24 -35.13
C GLU A 616 -21.13 -10.86 -33.90
N ARG A 617 -20.66 -12.11 -34.04
CA ARG A 617 -20.07 -12.91 -32.97
C ARG A 617 -18.77 -13.51 -33.45
N GLU A 618 -17.75 -13.44 -32.61
CA GLU A 618 -16.40 -13.88 -32.93
C GLU A 618 -15.80 -14.63 -31.74
N MET A 619 -15.11 -15.74 -32.00
CA MET A 619 -14.42 -16.48 -30.95
C MET A 619 -13.11 -15.79 -30.56
N PHE A 620 -12.67 -15.95 -29.31
CA PHE A 620 -11.30 -15.61 -28.94
C PHE A 620 -10.32 -16.62 -29.54
N GLN A 621 -9.07 -16.21 -29.70
CA GLN A 621 -7.99 -17.13 -30.05
C GLN A 621 -7.71 -18.12 -28.92
N ALA A 622 -7.10 -19.27 -29.26
CA ALA A 622 -6.82 -20.35 -28.31
C ALA A 622 -5.96 -19.94 -27.10
N GLY A 623 -5.15 -18.88 -27.23
CA GLY A 623 -4.36 -18.33 -26.14
C GLY A 623 -5.16 -17.58 -25.06
N HIS A 624 -6.45 -17.27 -25.30
CA HIS A 624 -7.28 -16.58 -24.34
C HIS A 624 -7.72 -17.51 -23.18
N PRO A 625 -7.60 -17.11 -21.90
CA PRO A 625 -7.97 -17.95 -20.75
C PRO A 625 -9.44 -18.40 -20.72
N GLN A 626 -10.34 -17.69 -21.42
CA GLN A 626 -11.77 -18.01 -21.53
C GLN A 626 -12.21 -18.31 -22.97
N ALA A 627 -11.30 -18.76 -23.85
CA ALA A 627 -11.61 -19.01 -25.26
C ALA A 627 -12.75 -20.01 -25.49
N SER A 628 -12.89 -20.99 -24.60
CA SER A 628 -13.90 -22.06 -24.68
C SER A 628 -15.25 -21.68 -24.07
N SER A 629 -15.29 -20.65 -23.23
CA SER A 629 -16.47 -20.26 -22.44
C SER A 629 -17.08 -18.92 -22.85
N HIS A 630 -16.32 -18.05 -23.54
CA HIS A 630 -16.75 -16.68 -23.88
C HIS A 630 -16.50 -16.33 -25.36
N ILE A 631 -17.23 -15.32 -25.84
CA ILE A 631 -17.12 -14.77 -27.21
C ILE A 631 -17.11 -13.24 -27.22
N ASN A 632 -16.58 -12.68 -28.29
CA ASN A 632 -16.74 -11.29 -28.68
C ASN A 632 -18.10 -11.10 -29.36
N ILE A 633 -18.90 -10.15 -28.89
CA ILE A 633 -20.15 -9.77 -29.53
C ILE A 633 -20.16 -8.29 -29.88
N LYS A 634 -20.50 -7.97 -31.13
CA LYS A 634 -20.63 -6.59 -31.61
C LYS A 634 -21.84 -5.93 -30.99
N ARG A 635 -21.65 -4.75 -30.43
CA ARG A 635 -22.69 -3.91 -29.84
C ARG A 635 -23.59 -3.38 -30.94
N LEU A 636 -24.89 -3.35 -30.67
CA LEU A 636 -25.88 -2.77 -31.60
C LEU A 636 -25.79 -1.24 -31.68
N LYS A 637 -25.28 -0.61 -30.62
CA LYS A 637 -24.98 0.82 -30.58
C LYS A 637 -23.55 0.99 -30.07
N PRO A 638 -22.71 1.77 -30.75
CA PRO A 638 -21.38 2.07 -30.26
C PRO A 638 -21.46 2.82 -28.94
N VAL A 639 -20.50 2.57 -28.05
CA VAL A 639 -20.33 3.31 -26.80
C VAL A 639 -19.10 4.19 -26.91
N VAL A 640 -19.08 5.34 -26.24
CA VAL A 640 -17.86 6.16 -26.13
C VAL A 640 -17.04 5.61 -24.96
N PRO A 641 -15.86 5.02 -25.19
CA PRO A 641 -14.97 4.62 -24.10
C PRO A 641 -14.61 5.84 -23.25
N VAL A 642 -14.91 5.78 -21.95
CA VAL A 642 -14.44 6.79 -21.00
C VAL A 642 -13.07 6.34 -20.53
N LEU A 643 -12.04 7.11 -20.89
CA LEU A 643 -10.69 6.91 -20.37
C LEU A 643 -10.70 7.30 -18.89
N LEU A 644 -10.63 6.31 -18.01
CA LEU A 644 -10.51 6.51 -16.57
C LEU A 644 -9.02 6.56 -16.26
N GLY A 645 -8.50 7.68 -15.78
CA GLY A 645 -7.06 7.87 -15.56
C GLY A 645 -6.49 9.26 -15.74
N PRO A 646 -5.15 9.43 -15.70
CA PRO A 646 -4.46 10.62 -16.13
C PRO A 646 -4.88 10.93 -17.55
N GLN A 647 -5.14 12.21 -17.78
CA GLN A 647 -5.49 12.70 -19.11
C GLN A 647 -4.37 12.37 -20.09
N VAL A 648 -4.73 12.09 -21.35
CA VAL A 648 -3.75 11.95 -22.43
C VAL A 648 -2.87 13.22 -22.40
N PRO A 649 -1.54 13.09 -22.19
CA PRO A 649 -0.67 14.24 -22.03
C PRO A 649 -0.71 15.15 -23.26
N ARG A 650 -0.41 16.44 -23.07
CA ARG A 650 -0.44 17.36 -24.20
C ARG A 650 0.75 17.10 -25.13
N ARG A 651 0.52 17.22 -26.44
CA ARG A 651 1.53 16.99 -27.49
C ARG A 651 2.60 18.10 -27.56
N ASP A 652 2.26 19.31 -27.14
CA ASP A 652 3.05 20.53 -27.32
C ASP A 652 4.21 20.68 -26.34
N ARG A 653 4.32 19.79 -25.35
CA ARG A 653 5.33 19.81 -24.30
C ARG A 653 6.37 18.72 -24.52
N GLU A 654 7.64 19.11 -24.56
CA GLU A 654 8.76 18.19 -24.80
C GLU A 654 8.88 17.13 -23.69
N ASP A 655 8.70 17.53 -22.43
CA ASP A 655 8.75 16.65 -21.25
C ASP A 655 7.59 15.63 -21.17
N THR A 656 6.51 15.83 -21.93
CA THR A 656 5.37 14.89 -21.99
C THR A 656 5.18 14.23 -23.36
N ARG A 657 6.06 14.52 -24.31
CA ARG A 657 5.89 14.15 -25.72
C ARG A 657 5.95 12.64 -25.93
N GLU A 658 6.93 11.97 -25.34
CA GLU A 658 7.09 10.52 -25.43
C GLU A 658 5.85 9.79 -24.87
N ARG A 659 5.37 10.26 -23.71
CA ARG A 659 4.18 9.71 -23.08
C ARG A 659 2.91 9.95 -23.90
N HIS A 660 2.79 11.11 -24.54
CA HIS A 660 1.69 11.41 -25.46
C HIS A 660 1.68 10.41 -26.63
N CYS A 661 2.82 10.23 -27.32
CA CYS A 661 2.91 9.31 -28.45
C CYS A 661 2.56 7.88 -28.04
N ARG A 662 3.10 7.41 -26.90
CA ARG A 662 2.75 6.12 -26.31
C ARG A 662 1.24 5.97 -26.09
N SER A 663 0.59 6.96 -25.45
CA SER A 663 -0.86 6.92 -25.21
C SER A 663 -1.68 6.87 -26.50
N ILE A 664 -1.29 7.62 -27.53
CA ILE A 664 -2.00 7.64 -28.82
C ILE A 664 -1.83 6.31 -29.55
N LEU A 665 -0.61 5.77 -29.63
CA LEU A 665 -0.33 4.49 -30.26
C LEU A 665 -1.08 3.35 -29.57
N THR A 666 -1.04 3.28 -28.24
CA THR A 666 -1.76 2.23 -27.50
C THR A 666 -3.28 2.29 -27.70
N LEU A 667 -3.88 3.48 -27.82
CA LEU A 667 -5.34 3.62 -27.93
C LEU A 667 -5.84 3.48 -29.36
N PHE A 668 -5.12 4.03 -30.34
CA PHE A 668 -5.62 4.28 -31.69
C PHE A 668 -4.85 3.53 -32.78
N PHE A 669 -3.77 2.82 -32.45
CA PHE A 669 -3.11 1.89 -33.36
C PHE A 669 -3.53 0.44 -33.07
N PRO A 670 -3.69 -0.43 -34.06
CA PRO A 670 -3.95 -1.85 -33.84
C PRO A 670 -2.71 -2.58 -33.31
N TRP A 671 -2.85 -3.35 -32.23
CA TRP A 671 -1.74 -4.15 -31.67
C TRP A 671 -2.23 -5.41 -30.96
N ARG A 672 -1.36 -6.38 -30.80
CA ARG A 672 -1.51 -7.57 -29.94
C ARG A 672 -0.37 -7.67 -28.94
N SER A 673 0.81 -7.19 -29.30
CA SER A 673 2.00 -7.08 -28.45
C SER A 673 2.49 -5.63 -28.39
N ILE A 674 3.34 -5.32 -27.41
CA ILE A 674 3.96 -3.98 -27.31
C ILE A 674 4.93 -3.77 -28.47
N GLN A 675 5.56 -4.84 -28.97
CA GLN A 675 6.48 -4.82 -30.10
C GLN A 675 5.80 -4.40 -31.40
N ASP A 676 4.47 -4.53 -31.50
CA ASP A 676 3.71 -4.04 -32.66
C ASP A 676 3.62 -2.50 -32.69
N LEU A 677 3.93 -1.83 -31.56
CA LEU A 677 3.81 -0.38 -31.40
C LEU A 677 5.16 0.34 -31.41
N CYS A 678 6.22 -0.28 -30.90
CA CYS A 678 7.55 0.32 -30.75
C CYS A 678 8.60 -0.78 -30.61
N ASP A 679 9.66 -0.71 -31.42
CA ASP A 679 10.83 -1.58 -31.26
C ASP A 679 11.64 -1.19 -30.01
N VAL A 680 12.43 -2.13 -29.49
CA VAL A 680 13.24 -1.93 -28.28
C VAL A 680 14.27 -0.80 -28.44
N ASP A 681 14.74 -0.58 -29.67
CA ASP A 681 15.74 0.45 -30.00
C ASP A 681 15.12 1.79 -30.45
N GLN A 682 13.80 1.93 -30.36
CA GLN A 682 13.05 3.12 -30.79
C GLN A 682 12.45 3.86 -29.60
N THR A 683 12.42 5.19 -29.71
CA THR A 683 11.59 6.03 -28.86
C THR A 683 10.14 5.99 -29.34
N TRP A 684 9.17 6.17 -28.45
CA TRP A 684 7.75 6.24 -28.83
C TRP A 684 7.39 7.37 -29.81
N GLN A 685 8.32 8.30 -30.06
CA GLN A 685 8.16 9.37 -31.03
C GLN A 685 8.57 8.96 -32.46
N GLN A 686 9.51 8.02 -32.59
CA GLN A 686 9.94 7.47 -33.88
C GLN A 686 8.86 6.54 -34.41
#